data_AF-A0A0H5M0H7-F1
#
_entry.id   AF-A0A0H5M0H7-F1
#
_cell.length_a   1.000
_cell.length_b   1.000
_cell.length_c   1.000
_cell.angle_alpha   90.00
_cell.angle_beta   90.00
_cell.angle_gamma   90.00
#
_symmetry.space_group_name_H-M   'P 1'
#
loop_
_entity.id
_entity.type
_entity.pdbx_description
1 polymer ?
#
loop_
_entity_poly.entity_id
_entity_poly.type
_entity_poly.pdbx_seq_one_letter_code
_entity_poly.pdbx_strand_id
1 'polypeptide(L)'
;MSYFSNTKNKSVSGVYSLSSAGFLEVDKVGPKAKSLGILRLNGIKVPNGFVITADEYLSFIKSNHLDEMATLAAMKGQVSVAGLLDIKNKIMKGDIHDDLLEDILEHAHSLDGRNGFIVRSSAVSEDGESESSAGLYDSYVCETLDDLPMKVKSCWASIFNENAIYYLNNKKTNAIQRMSVIVQELIVPDVSGVIFSADPVSGHKDKIIIEVVKGTCENLVSGRDTPDRYIIDKNEHRIMERYLTQPGVAKISVNILKNLAVLISQIEKIMVINGLDLEWGVCDGVTYIFQSRPITALGTKDSMMEATNEKVYHPWWSDCEPCWRTDARNLAISNRSDIIWNGLYDFFMYVEKGMTYAYLSDNDVKNQVMIGGFFFEEKNISIQESMLEGLLISFSNFKEQTSNLNFEKMNCSKLSDFFQKTMDLYGELTSHYRSTGNEFTALFGEDINYYLNNQEIELIDQWLSHEALIDESRDFRALCNEESMIDTTSIKSHLDKYPWLMINHYTYNDACDSLLDRIDKNSHHHQLENPVEVHTPPDCIDKLPANHFKTYRLIKKFRNEIKQCWASFDYILMPFFMAVSKLTGEKVKDINQYYLINEILSLINDKKKLSLKEKSSRNEKMIFIFSNGSSSVKFGDSAVDEYHKLYTDKQEKLSGSVACRGGENKIKGEAVILRCNDALSLKEARLAVMTPGKIIITSMTQFNSLDVIVKSVGIVTDEGGVLSHAAIIAREYGIPCIVGTGLSTQRIQSGDQVIMCLDSGEVSVMN
;
A
#
# COMPACT_ATOMS: atom_id res chain seq x y z
N MET A 1 49.96 12.13 61.56
CA MET A 1 49.68 11.05 62.54
C MET A 1 48.26 10.59 62.27
N SER A 2 48.05 9.61 61.38
CA SER A 2 48.08 8.15 61.63
C SER A 2 46.70 7.68 62.14
N TYR A 3 45.98 6.74 61.53
CA TYR A 3 46.41 5.49 60.90
C TYR A 3 45.44 5.04 59.80
N PHE A 4 46.01 4.66 58.66
CA PHE A 4 45.45 3.73 57.69
C PHE A 4 45.20 2.36 58.34
N SER A 5 44.09 1.70 58.01
CA SER A 5 43.98 0.25 58.09
C SER A 5 43.07 -0.32 56.99
N ASN A 6 43.70 -1.08 56.08
CA ASN A 6 43.13 -2.13 55.24
C ASN A 6 41.88 -1.82 54.41
N THR A 7 42.10 -1.22 53.24
CA THR A 7 41.45 -1.73 52.03
C THR A 7 42.47 -2.59 51.29
N LYS A 8 42.21 -3.90 51.21
CA LYS A 8 42.86 -4.77 50.23
C LYS A 8 42.79 -4.06 48.87
N ASN A 9 43.89 -4.02 48.13
CA ASN A 9 43.87 -3.73 46.70
C ASN A 9 42.90 -4.73 46.03
N LYS A 10 41.60 -4.41 45.96
CA LYS A 10 40.73 -4.99 44.94
C LYS A 10 41.28 -4.45 43.62
N SER A 11 41.77 -5.35 42.77
CA SER A 11 42.00 -5.05 41.36
C SER A 11 40.75 -4.33 40.82
N VAL A 12 40.95 -3.30 40.01
CA VAL A 12 39.83 -2.63 39.35
C VAL A 12 39.14 -3.68 38.48
N SER A 13 37.95 -4.12 38.91
CA SER A 13 37.10 -5.09 38.24
C SER A 13 36.87 -4.70 36.78
N GLY A 14 37.11 -5.62 35.84
CA GLY A 14 36.85 -5.45 34.41
C GLY A 14 35.42 -5.80 33.98
N VAL A 15 34.46 -5.76 34.90
CA VAL A 15 33.02 -5.93 34.66
C VAL A 15 32.31 -4.60 34.89
N TYR A 16 31.55 -4.15 33.91
CA TYR A 16 30.86 -2.86 33.97
C TYR A 16 29.40 -2.99 33.57
N SER A 17 28.51 -2.24 34.24
CA SER A 17 27.13 -2.10 33.78
C SER A 17 27.09 -1.63 32.31
N LEU A 18 26.06 -2.05 31.57
CA LEU A 18 25.96 -1.68 30.16
C LEU A 18 25.85 -0.16 29.97
N SER A 19 25.23 0.56 30.92
CA SER A 19 25.23 2.03 30.91
C SER A 19 26.64 2.61 31.01
N SER A 20 27.48 2.05 31.90
CA SER A 20 28.87 2.49 32.07
C SER A 20 29.73 2.21 30.84
N ALA A 21 29.40 1.17 30.05
CA ALA A 21 30.09 0.84 28.81
C ALA A 21 30.10 1.99 27.79
N GLY A 22 29.09 2.87 27.80
CA GLY A 22 29.03 4.03 26.91
C GLY A 22 30.15 5.05 27.13
N PHE A 23 30.76 5.08 28.33
CA PHE A 23 31.88 5.98 28.67
C PHE A 23 33.26 5.34 28.43
N LEU A 24 33.31 4.05 28.09
CA LEU A 24 34.56 3.31 27.92
C LEU A 24 35.05 3.35 26.47
N GLU A 25 36.36 3.15 26.29
CA GLU A 25 36.96 3.06 24.96
C GLU A 25 36.43 1.85 24.19
N VAL A 26 36.25 1.99 22.87
CA VAL A 26 35.77 0.88 22.01
C VAL A 26 36.67 -0.33 22.15
N ASP A 27 37.98 -0.13 22.28
CA ASP A 27 38.97 -1.20 22.43
C ASP A 27 38.81 -2.03 23.72
N LYS A 28 38.08 -1.53 24.71
CA LYS A 28 37.83 -2.23 25.98
C LYS A 28 36.55 -3.04 25.98
N VAL A 29 35.48 -2.51 25.37
CA VAL A 29 34.13 -3.09 25.47
C VAL A 29 33.58 -3.54 24.12
N GLY A 30 34.26 -3.25 23.02
CA GLY A 30 33.81 -3.50 21.67
C GLY A 30 32.70 -2.54 21.21
N PRO A 31 32.44 -2.49 19.89
CA PRO A 31 31.53 -1.53 19.28
C PRO A 31 30.07 -1.75 19.72
N LYS A 32 29.62 -3.01 19.82
CA LYS A 32 28.25 -3.37 20.19
C LYS A 32 27.93 -2.93 21.62
N ALA A 33 28.78 -3.26 22.58
CA ALA A 33 28.55 -2.88 23.98
C ALA A 33 28.59 -1.37 24.17
N LYS A 34 29.53 -0.68 23.51
CA LYS A 34 29.61 0.79 23.56
C LYS A 34 28.36 1.43 22.98
N SER A 35 27.90 0.97 21.82
CA SER A 35 26.68 1.48 21.18
C SER A 35 25.47 1.30 22.09
N LEU A 36 25.25 0.11 22.64
CA LEU A 36 24.13 -0.15 23.55
C LEU A 36 24.22 0.72 24.83
N GLY A 37 25.42 0.94 25.35
CA GLY A 37 25.65 1.84 26.49
C GLY A 37 25.30 3.30 26.18
N ILE A 38 25.71 3.82 25.02
CA ILE A 38 25.36 5.18 24.56
C ILE A 38 23.84 5.36 24.44
N LEU A 39 23.14 4.40 23.86
CA LEU A 39 21.67 4.44 23.75
C LEU A 39 21.03 4.54 25.14
N ARG A 40 21.49 3.71 26.07
CA ARG A 40 20.96 3.64 27.43
C ARG A 40 21.20 4.94 28.22
N LEU A 41 22.36 5.58 28.06
CA LEU A 41 22.65 6.89 28.65
C LEU A 41 21.72 8.00 28.13
N ASN A 42 21.20 7.85 26.92
CA ASN A 42 20.26 8.79 26.30
C ASN A 42 18.78 8.39 26.53
N GLY A 43 18.51 7.50 27.49
CA GLY A 43 17.14 7.14 27.88
C GLY A 43 16.42 6.17 26.93
N ILE A 44 17.13 5.62 25.94
CA ILE A 44 16.57 4.62 25.02
C ILE A 44 16.49 3.28 25.73
N LYS A 45 15.37 2.58 25.55
CA LYS A 45 15.12 1.28 26.15
C LYS A 45 15.98 0.20 25.49
N VAL A 46 17.01 -0.20 26.22
CA VAL A 46 17.88 -1.34 25.93
C VAL A 46 17.76 -2.32 27.10
N PRO A 47 17.70 -3.66 26.89
CA PRO A 47 17.66 -4.63 27.98
C PRO A 47 18.78 -4.38 29.01
N ASN A 48 18.47 -4.57 30.31
CA ASN A 48 19.48 -4.40 31.35
C ASN A 48 20.57 -5.46 31.18
N GLY A 49 21.79 -5.10 31.57
CA GLY A 49 22.93 -5.99 31.39
C GLY A 49 24.24 -5.36 31.82
N PHE A 50 25.31 -6.10 31.59
CA PHE A 50 26.69 -5.71 31.85
C PHE A 50 27.61 -6.24 30.74
N VAL A 51 28.83 -5.72 30.72
CA VAL A 51 29.89 -6.12 29.79
C VAL A 51 31.12 -6.58 30.56
N ILE A 52 31.68 -7.72 30.14
CA ILE A 52 32.98 -8.22 30.55
C ILE A 52 33.99 -7.72 29.53
N THR A 53 35.00 -6.97 29.98
CA THR A 53 35.93 -6.30 29.06
C THR A 53 36.86 -7.26 28.31
N ALA A 54 37.38 -6.76 27.19
CA ALA A 54 38.42 -7.41 26.40
C ALA A 54 39.72 -7.67 27.18
N ASP A 55 40.00 -6.86 28.20
CA ASP A 55 41.17 -7.04 29.07
C ASP A 55 41.03 -8.29 29.96
N GLU A 56 39.81 -8.61 30.40
CA GLU A 56 39.53 -9.85 31.16
C GLU A 56 39.65 -11.10 30.30
N TYR A 57 39.26 -11.02 29.02
CA TYR A 57 39.55 -12.08 28.06
C TYR A 57 41.06 -12.33 27.94
N LEU A 58 41.87 -11.28 27.80
CA LEU A 58 43.33 -11.43 27.74
C LEU A 58 43.92 -11.99 29.04
N SER A 59 43.41 -11.54 30.19
CA SER A 59 43.78 -12.07 31.50
C SER A 59 43.51 -13.58 31.57
N PHE A 60 42.34 -14.02 31.11
CA PHE A 60 41.95 -15.43 31.03
C PHE A 60 42.86 -16.26 30.10
N ILE A 61 43.18 -15.75 28.91
CA ILE A 61 44.08 -16.44 27.96
C ILE A 61 45.47 -16.61 28.57
N LYS A 62 45.99 -15.58 29.24
CA LYS A 62 47.31 -15.60 29.86
C LYS A 62 47.38 -16.52 31.07
N SER A 63 46.38 -16.47 31.95
CA SER A 63 46.33 -17.30 33.18
C SER A 63 46.20 -18.78 32.87
N ASN A 64 45.56 -19.13 31.75
CA ASN A 64 45.40 -20.51 31.27
C ASN A 64 46.53 -20.95 30.32
N HIS A 65 47.60 -20.15 30.16
CA HIS A 65 48.76 -20.44 29.30
C HIS A 65 48.39 -20.70 27.82
N LEU A 66 47.42 -19.96 27.30
CA LEU A 66 46.91 -20.11 25.92
C LEU A 66 47.54 -19.12 24.93
N ASP A 67 48.43 -18.23 25.38
CA ASP A 67 49.03 -17.13 24.60
C ASP A 67 49.72 -17.59 23.30
N GLU A 68 50.55 -18.64 23.38
CA GLU A 68 51.28 -19.16 22.22
C GLU A 68 50.34 -19.78 21.18
N MET A 69 49.28 -20.47 21.62
CA MET A 69 48.30 -21.10 20.74
C MET A 69 47.36 -20.08 20.09
N ALA A 70 46.94 -19.06 20.85
CA ALA A 70 46.15 -17.95 20.32
C ALA A 70 46.94 -17.14 19.28
N THR A 71 48.23 -16.93 19.52
CA THR A 71 49.15 -16.28 18.58
C THR A 71 49.36 -17.15 17.32
N LEU A 72 49.53 -18.46 17.47
CA LEU A 72 49.64 -19.42 16.36
C LEU A 72 48.37 -19.45 15.48
N ALA A 73 47.18 -19.38 16.09
CA ALA A 73 45.91 -19.30 15.37
C ALA A 73 45.73 -18.01 14.57
N ALA A 74 46.26 -16.90 15.08
CA ALA A 74 46.18 -15.58 14.44
C ALA A 74 47.24 -15.36 13.34
N MET A 75 48.40 -16.03 13.39
CA MET A 75 49.57 -15.64 12.59
C MET A 75 49.75 -16.36 11.25
N LYS A 76 49.12 -17.50 10.96
CA LYS A 76 49.33 -18.21 9.68
C LYS A 76 48.09 -18.97 9.23
N GLY A 77 47.60 -18.68 8.02
CA GLY A 77 46.46 -19.31 7.36
C GLY A 77 46.60 -20.78 6.97
N GLN A 78 47.12 -21.61 7.87
CA GLN A 78 47.13 -23.07 7.81
C GLN A 78 47.02 -23.66 9.23
N VAL A 79 46.05 -23.23 10.03
CA VAL A 79 45.71 -23.97 11.25
C VAL A 79 44.72 -25.07 10.88
N SER A 80 45.08 -26.32 11.14
CA SER A 80 44.18 -27.46 10.93
C SER A 80 42.93 -27.33 11.80
N VAL A 81 41.78 -27.84 11.32
CA VAL A 81 40.53 -27.92 12.10
C VAL A 81 40.76 -28.54 13.48
N ALA A 82 41.65 -29.54 13.57
CA ALA A 82 42.05 -30.17 14.83
C ALA A 82 42.73 -29.19 15.82
N GLY A 83 43.55 -28.26 15.32
CA GLY A 83 44.19 -27.23 16.14
C GLY A 83 43.20 -26.19 16.67
N LEU A 84 42.20 -25.81 15.88
CA LEU A 84 41.12 -24.91 16.32
C LEU A 84 40.24 -25.56 17.38
N LEU A 85 39.92 -26.84 17.19
CA LEU A 85 39.14 -27.60 18.15
C LEU A 85 39.89 -27.78 19.48
N ASP A 86 41.21 -27.98 19.44
CA ASP A 86 42.05 -28.06 20.64
C ASP A 86 42.07 -26.74 21.42
N ILE A 87 42.19 -25.59 20.73
CA ILE A 87 42.12 -24.26 21.37
C ILE A 87 40.75 -24.04 22.01
N LYS A 88 39.66 -24.33 21.29
CA LYS A 88 38.29 -24.23 21.84
C LYS A 88 38.12 -25.12 23.06
N ASN A 89 38.56 -26.38 23.00
CA ASN A 89 38.46 -27.31 24.13
C ASN A 89 39.26 -26.83 25.35
N LYS A 90 40.41 -26.20 25.13
CA LYS A 90 41.22 -25.60 26.20
C LYS A 90 40.55 -24.37 26.82
N ILE A 91 39.93 -23.51 26.01
CA ILE A 91 39.11 -22.39 26.52
C ILE A 91 37.96 -22.92 27.36
N MET A 92 37.25 -23.96 26.89
CA MET A 92 36.13 -24.55 27.63
C MET A 92 36.55 -25.19 28.96
N LYS A 93 37.75 -25.82 29.00
CA LYS A 93 38.33 -26.40 30.22
C LYS A 93 39.02 -25.38 31.13
N GLY A 94 39.34 -24.19 30.63
CA GLY A 94 40.01 -23.15 31.39
C GLY A 94 39.11 -22.60 32.49
N ASP A 95 39.74 -22.22 33.59
CA ASP A 95 39.06 -21.67 34.77
C ASP A 95 39.05 -20.14 34.69
N ILE A 96 37.88 -19.56 34.94
CA ILE A 96 37.73 -18.11 35.15
C ILE A 96 38.22 -17.84 36.57
N HIS A 97 39.09 -16.84 36.75
CA HIS A 97 39.62 -16.49 38.06
C HIS A 97 38.49 -16.15 39.05
N ASP A 98 38.58 -16.63 40.29
CA ASP A 98 37.51 -16.52 41.30
C ASP A 98 36.99 -15.08 41.46
N ASP A 99 37.89 -14.09 41.56
CA ASP A 99 37.51 -12.68 41.68
C ASP A 99 36.64 -12.18 40.50
N LEU A 100 36.96 -12.59 39.26
CA LEU A 100 36.20 -12.20 38.07
C LEU A 100 34.86 -12.95 38.01
N LEU A 101 34.85 -14.22 38.40
CA LEU A 101 33.63 -15.01 38.46
C LEU A 101 32.66 -14.44 39.50
N GLU A 102 33.14 -14.07 40.68
CA GLU A 102 32.35 -13.42 41.72
C GLU A 102 31.73 -12.10 41.22
N ASP A 103 32.52 -11.25 40.56
CA ASP A 103 32.04 -9.99 39.98
C ASP A 103 30.99 -10.21 38.88
N ILE A 104 31.16 -11.21 38.01
CA ILE A 104 30.18 -11.57 36.97
C ILE A 104 28.86 -12.00 37.61
N LEU A 105 28.92 -12.88 38.62
CA LEU A 105 27.75 -13.38 39.30
C LEU A 105 27.05 -12.28 40.10
N GLU A 106 27.79 -11.39 40.76
CA GLU A 106 27.22 -10.24 41.49
C GLU A 106 26.44 -9.32 40.55
N HIS A 107 27.00 -8.99 39.38
CA HIS A 107 26.29 -8.20 38.37
C HIS A 107 25.07 -8.94 37.81
N ALA A 108 25.15 -10.25 37.56
CA ALA A 108 24.04 -11.04 37.07
C ALA A 108 22.90 -11.15 38.11
N HIS A 109 23.22 -11.29 39.40
CA HIS A 109 22.25 -11.27 40.50
C HIS A 109 21.53 -9.92 40.66
N SER A 110 22.13 -8.83 40.20
CA SER A 110 21.51 -7.49 40.26
C SER A 110 20.43 -7.26 39.19
N LEU A 111 20.28 -8.18 38.24
CA LEU A 111 19.29 -8.15 37.15
C LEU A 111 18.04 -8.97 37.53
N ASP A 112 16.89 -8.72 36.88
CA ASP A 112 15.63 -9.46 37.20
C ASP A 112 15.73 -10.94 36.79
N GLY A 113 16.36 -11.23 35.64
CA GLY A 113 16.76 -12.57 35.23
C GLY A 113 15.62 -13.60 35.05
N ARG A 114 14.34 -13.22 35.14
CA ARG A 114 13.18 -14.13 35.14
C ARG A 114 13.09 -15.05 33.94
N ASN A 115 13.45 -14.54 32.77
CA ASN A 115 13.42 -15.29 31.51
C ASN A 115 14.81 -15.82 31.12
N GLY A 116 15.79 -15.74 32.02
CA GLY A 116 17.19 -16.02 31.74
C GLY A 116 17.94 -14.83 31.13
N PHE A 117 19.12 -15.12 30.58
CA PHE A 117 20.05 -14.16 30.02
C PHE A 117 20.43 -14.51 28.58
N ILE A 118 20.84 -13.50 27.83
CA ILE A 118 21.53 -13.68 26.55
C ILE A 118 22.97 -13.21 26.67
N VAL A 119 23.90 -14.08 26.28
CA VAL A 119 25.34 -13.84 26.27
C VAL A 119 25.77 -13.59 24.82
N ARG A 120 26.26 -12.38 24.54
CA ARG A 120 26.56 -11.91 23.17
C ARG A 120 28.01 -11.49 23.06
N SER A 121 28.65 -11.86 21.96
CA SER A 121 29.95 -11.34 21.57
C SER A 121 29.90 -9.84 21.21
N SER A 122 31.00 -9.15 21.47
CA SER A 122 31.23 -7.78 21.01
C SER A 122 32.73 -7.62 20.70
N ALA A 123 33.17 -8.20 19.57
CA ALA A 123 34.59 -8.25 19.24
C ALA A 123 35.13 -6.86 18.88
N VAL A 124 36.33 -6.53 19.36
CA VAL A 124 36.93 -5.19 19.13
C VAL A 124 37.18 -4.91 17.64
N SER A 125 37.34 -5.95 16.83
CA SER A 125 37.57 -5.86 15.38
C SER A 125 36.32 -6.13 14.52
N GLU A 126 35.13 -6.24 15.11
CA GLU A 126 33.90 -6.69 14.44
C GLU A 126 33.35 -5.65 13.45
N ASP A 127 33.52 -4.35 13.75
CA ASP A 127 33.03 -3.23 12.96
C ASP A 127 34.15 -2.21 12.69
N GLY A 128 34.55 -2.07 11.42
CA GLY A 128 35.48 -1.01 10.96
C GLY A 128 34.74 0.11 10.21
N GLU A 129 35.40 1.24 9.97
CA GLU A 129 34.82 2.41 9.25
C GLU A 129 34.31 2.10 7.82
N SER A 130 34.66 0.95 7.25
CA SER A 130 34.34 0.59 5.85
C SER A 130 33.71 -0.79 5.64
N GLU A 131 33.58 -1.65 6.66
CA GLU A 131 33.06 -3.02 6.50
C GLU A 131 32.44 -3.58 7.80
N SER A 132 31.29 -4.27 7.68
CA SER A 132 30.61 -4.96 8.80
C SER A 132 30.80 -6.47 8.73
N SER A 133 31.26 -7.09 9.82
CA SER A 133 31.45 -8.55 9.92
C SER A 133 30.18 -9.23 10.46
N ALA A 134 29.04 -9.07 9.77
CA ALA A 134 27.75 -9.55 10.26
C ALA A 134 27.74 -11.09 10.46
N GLY A 135 27.32 -11.55 11.64
CA GLY A 135 27.06 -12.97 11.93
C GLY A 135 28.31 -13.85 12.13
N LEU A 136 29.48 -13.25 12.42
CA LEU A 136 30.74 -13.99 12.53
C LEU A 136 30.89 -14.79 13.84
N TYR A 137 30.22 -14.36 14.91
CA TYR A 137 30.37 -14.91 16.26
C TYR A 137 29.01 -15.28 16.88
N ASP A 138 29.04 -16.24 17.81
CA ASP A 138 27.83 -16.86 18.36
C ASP A 138 27.28 -16.07 19.56
N SER A 139 25.95 -16.03 19.67
CA SER A 139 25.22 -15.60 20.87
C SER A 139 24.55 -16.80 21.53
N TYR A 140 24.52 -16.84 22.86
CA TYR A 140 24.01 -17.98 23.61
C TYR A 140 22.95 -17.57 24.62
N VAL A 141 21.81 -18.26 24.60
CA VAL A 141 20.79 -18.15 25.67
C VAL A 141 21.27 -18.95 26.89
N CYS A 142 21.07 -18.37 28.06
CA CYS A 142 21.45 -18.87 29.36
C CYS A 142 20.22 -18.92 30.25
N GLU A 143 19.69 -20.12 30.49
CA GLU A 143 18.45 -20.31 31.25
C GLU A 143 18.65 -20.11 32.75
N THR A 144 19.84 -20.43 33.27
CA THR A 144 20.19 -20.35 34.69
C THR A 144 21.48 -19.56 34.92
N LEU A 145 21.70 -19.07 36.14
CA LEU A 145 22.96 -18.41 36.52
C LEU A 145 24.14 -19.39 36.56
N ASP A 146 23.90 -20.66 36.87
CA ASP A 146 24.92 -21.70 36.94
C ASP A 146 25.56 -21.97 35.56
N ASP A 147 24.80 -21.77 34.48
CA ASP A 147 25.27 -21.94 33.11
C ASP A 147 26.08 -20.75 32.59
N LEU A 148 25.99 -19.59 33.26
CA LEU A 148 26.55 -18.32 32.77
C LEU A 148 28.06 -18.38 32.52
N PRO A 149 28.90 -18.95 33.42
CA PRO A 149 30.33 -19.07 33.17
C PRO A 149 30.64 -19.92 31.93
N MET A 150 29.85 -20.97 31.70
CA MET A 150 30.00 -21.84 30.53
C MET A 150 29.65 -21.08 29.24
N LYS A 151 28.59 -20.27 29.25
CA LYS A 151 28.19 -19.47 28.08
C LYS A 151 29.16 -18.33 27.77
N VAL A 152 29.74 -17.68 28.79
CA VAL A 152 30.81 -16.69 28.62
C VAL A 152 32.03 -17.32 27.95
N LYS A 153 32.48 -18.50 28.42
CA LYS A 153 33.57 -19.24 27.77
C LYS A 153 33.23 -19.66 26.34
N SER A 154 31.97 -20.03 26.09
CA SER A 154 31.50 -20.37 24.74
C SER A 154 31.58 -19.17 23.79
N CYS A 155 31.19 -17.97 24.24
CA CYS A 155 31.40 -16.73 23.48
C CYS A 155 32.89 -16.47 23.22
N TRP A 156 33.77 -16.60 24.21
CA TRP A 156 35.21 -16.44 23.99
C TRP A 156 35.78 -17.47 23.02
N ALA A 157 35.30 -18.72 23.06
CA ALA A 157 35.73 -19.77 22.15
C ALA A 157 35.26 -19.53 20.70
N SER A 158 34.15 -18.79 20.50
CA SER A 158 33.62 -18.48 19.17
C SER A 158 34.56 -17.63 18.30
N ILE A 159 35.51 -16.92 18.92
CA ILE A 159 36.55 -16.17 18.20
C ILE A 159 37.41 -17.07 17.29
N PHE A 160 37.44 -18.38 17.59
CA PHE A 160 38.17 -19.41 16.84
C PHE A 160 37.26 -20.26 15.93
N ASN A 161 36.06 -19.79 15.60
CA ASN A 161 35.21 -20.43 14.58
C ASN A 161 35.91 -20.43 13.21
N GLU A 162 35.67 -21.46 12.38
CA GLU A 162 36.32 -21.61 11.07
C GLU A 162 36.07 -20.38 10.18
N ASN A 163 34.83 -19.88 10.17
CA ASN A 163 34.43 -18.67 9.45
C ASN A 163 35.13 -17.41 9.97
N ALA A 164 35.28 -17.27 11.29
CA ALA A 164 35.99 -16.15 11.91
C ALA A 164 37.46 -16.11 11.48
N ILE A 165 38.14 -17.26 11.48
CA ILE A 165 39.54 -17.35 11.10
C ILE A 165 39.74 -17.17 9.58
N TYR A 166 38.83 -17.71 8.77
CA TYR A 166 38.85 -17.48 7.32
C TYR A 166 38.73 -15.99 6.99
N TYR A 167 37.79 -15.29 7.63
CA TYR A 167 37.61 -13.85 7.47
C TYR A 167 38.88 -13.06 7.81
N LEU A 168 39.59 -13.47 8.88
CA LEU A 168 40.78 -12.77 9.38
C LEU A 168 42.03 -12.98 8.54
N ASN A 169 42.24 -14.20 8.03
CA ASN A 169 43.38 -14.49 7.15
C ASN A 169 43.37 -13.62 5.89
N ASN A 170 42.17 -13.19 5.44
CA ASN A 170 42.02 -12.32 4.29
C ASN A 170 42.31 -10.83 4.59
N LYS A 171 42.33 -10.40 5.86
CA LYS A 171 42.52 -8.97 6.26
C LYS A 171 43.97 -8.54 6.54
N LYS A 172 44.96 -9.43 6.43
CA LYS A 172 46.41 -9.13 6.62
C LYS A 172 46.76 -8.37 7.92
N THR A 173 46.05 -8.63 9.03
CA THR A 173 46.34 -8.02 10.33
C THR A 173 47.01 -9.02 11.29
N ASN A 174 48.23 -8.73 11.74
CA ASN A 174 48.98 -9.55 12.71
C ASN A 174 48.57 -9.29 14.19
N ALA A 175 47.36 -8.82 14.45
CA ALA A 175 46.92 -8.41 15.78
C ALA A 175 46.21 -9.56 16.52
N ILE A 176 46.54 -9.76 17.81
CA ILE A 176 45.81 -10.67 18.70
C ILE A 176 44.39 -10.13 18.86
N GLN A 177 43.40 -10.92 18.44
CA GLN A 177 42.00 -10.57 18.60
C GLN A 177 41.59 -10.55 20.06
N ARG A 178 40.67 -9.65 20.41
CA ARG A 178 40.09 -9.56 21.75
C ARG A 178 38.58 -9.52 21.67
N MET A 179 37.93 -10.20 22.60
CA MET A 179 36.49 -10.33 22.66
C MET A 179 35.98 -9.83 24.01
N SER A 180 35.15 -8.79 24.00
CA SER A 180 34.30 -8.52 25.16
C SER A 180 33.02 -9.34 25.06
N VAL A 181 32.37 -9.55 26.21
CA VAL A 181 31.14 -10.33 26.30
C VAL A 181 30.07 -9.49 26.98
N ILE A 182 28.92 -9.36 26.33
CA ILE A 182 27.74 -8.69 26.84
C ILE A 182 26.83 -9.75 27.46
N VAL A 183 26.37 -9.53 28.68
CA VAL A 183 25.33 -10.34 29.34
C VAL A 183 24.12 -9.45 29.56
N GLN A 184 22.98 -9.80 28.99
CA GLN A 184 21.73 -9.04 29.07
C GLN A 184 20.56 -9.91 29.51
N GLU A 185 19.55 -9.29 30.12
CA GLU A 185 18.26 -9.93 30.36
C GLU A 185 17.65 -10.40 29.03
N LEU A 186 17.11 -11.62 29.02
CA LEU A 186 16.42 -12.15 27.85
C LEU A 186 15.00 -11.56 27.76
N ILE A 187 14.75 -10.80 26.70
CA ILE A 187 13.41 -10.32 26.34
C ILE A 187 12.88 -11.19 25.21
N VAL A 188 11.68 -11.74 25.38
CA VAL A 188 10.96 -12.51 24.35
C VAL A 188 9.88 -11.59 23.77
N PRO A 189 10.10 -10.99 22.58
CA PRO A 189 9.16 -10.05 22.00
C PRO A 189 7.96 -10.75 21.34
N ASP A 190 6.80 -10.08 21.33
CA ASP A 190 5.63 -10.49 20.55
C ASP A 190 5.91 -10.36 19.04
N VAL A 191 6.59 -9.27 18.69
CA VAL A 191 7.01 -8.91 17.33
C VAL A 191 8.40 -8.30 17.38
N SER A 192 9.24 -8.62 16.40
CA SER A 192 10.59 -8.08 16.31
C SER A 192 11.00 -7.88 14.87
N GLY A 193 12.17 -7.30 14.67
CA GLY A 193 12.63 -7.04 13.32
C GLY A 193 13.90 -6.23 13.24
N VAL A 194 14.17 -5.77 12.03
CA VAL A 194 15.25 -4.84 11.72
C VAL A 194 14.68 -3.54 11.18
N ILE A 195 15.37 -2.43 11.45
CA ILE A 195 15.02 -1.12 10.90
C ILE A 195 16.27 -0.41 10.41
N PHE A 196 16.22 0.05 9.16
CA PHE A 196 17.28 0.79 8.50
C PHE A 196 16.87 2.25 8.31
N SER A 197 17.76 3.18 8.65
CA SER A 197 17.51 4.63 8.50
C SER A 197 17.80 5.17 7.09
N ALA A 198 18.29 4.31 6.21
CA ALA A 198 18.50 4.55 4.80
C ALA A 198 18.28 3.21 4.08
N ASP A 199 17.90 3.24 2.80
CA ASP A 199 17.76 2.01 2.02
C ASP A 199 19.15 1.35 1.84
N PRO A 200 19.36 0.13 2.36
CA PRO A 200 20.66 -0.54 2.31
C PRO A 200 21.03 -1.05 0.92
N VAL A 201 20.08 -1.12 -0.02
CA VAL A 201 20.28 -1.59 -1.41
C VAL A 201 20.52 -0.43 -2.36
N SER A 202 19.62 0.57 -2.34
CA SER A 202 19.68 1.71 -3.26
C SER A 202 20.56 2.86 -2.76
N GLY A 203 20.79 2.95 -1.44
CA GLY A 203 21.51 4.05 -0.80
C GLY A 203 20.67 5.32 -0.57
N HIS A 204 19.37 5.29 -0.88
CA HIS A 204 18.45 6.40 -0.63
C HIS A 204 18.33 6.73 0.86
N LYS A 205 18.68 7.97 1.22
CA LYS A 205 18.74 8.44 2.62
C LYS A 205 17.45 9.09 3.12
N ASP A 206 16.49 9.29 2.22
CA ASP A 206 15.15 9.83 2.47
C ASP A 206 14.13 8.77 2.89
N LYS A 207 14.52 7.48 2.88
CA LYS A 207 13.67 6.34 3.23
C LYS A 207 14.17 5.60 4.48
N ILE A 208 13.24 5.17 5.30
CA ILE A 208 13.41 4.23 6.41
C ILE A 208 12.79 2.91 5.98
N ILE A 209 13.49 1.79 6.19
CA ILE A 209 12.98 0.45 5.89
C ILE A 209 12.77 -0.28 7.21
N ILE A 210 11.55 -0.76 7.48
CA ILE A 210 11.24 -1.60 8.65
C ILE A 210 10.87 -2.99 8.15
N GLU A 211 11.55 -4.01 8.64
CA GLU A 211 11.17 -5.40 8.44
C GLU A 211 10.65 -5.98 9.76
N VAL A 212 9.56 -6.74 9.70
CA VAL A 212 8.82 -7.22 10.87
C VAL A 212 8.57 -8.71 10.75
N VAL A 213 8.83 -9.43 11.83
CA VAL A 213 8.51 -10.84 12.01
C VAL A 213 7.81 -11.08 13.34
N LYS A 214 7.04 -12.18 13.41
CA LYS A 214 6.41 -12.62 14.66
C LYS A 214 7.45 -13.30 15.55
N GLY A 215 7.44 -13.01 16.85
CA GLY A 215 8.38 -13.62 17.78
C GLY A 215 9.80 -13.07 17.60
N THR A 216 10.81 -13.92 17.69
CA THR A 216 12.23 -13.52 17.74
C THR A 216 12.83 -13.26 16.35
N CYS A 217 13.78 -12.32 16.28
CA CYS A 217 14.44 -11.88 15.04
C CYS A 217 15.51 -12.90 14.53
N GLU A 218 15.73 -14.01 15.23
CA GLU A 218 16.79 -14.98 14.92
C GLU A 218 16.58 -15.69 13.57
N ASN A 219 15.33 -15.98 13.22
CA ASN A 219 14.98 -16.58 11.94
C ASN A 219 15.04 -15.59 10.76
N LEU A 220 14.89 -14.29 11.03
CA LEU A 220 15.03 -13.23 10.03
C LEU A 220 16.51 -13.06 9.65
N VAL A 221 17.39 -12.95 10.66
CA VAL A 221 18.84 -12.78 10.46
C VAL A 221 19.48 -14.02 9.81
N SER A 222 18.89 -15.21 10.02
CA SER A 222 19.33 -16.46 9.38
C SER A 222 18.65 -16.77 8.03
N GLY A 223 17.76 -15.89 7.53
CA GLY A 223 17.14 -15.98 6.21
C GLY A 223 16.09 -17.08 6.04
N ARG A 224 15.49 -17.57 7.14
CA ARG A 224 14.49 -18.64 7.13
C ARG A 224 13.05 -18.14 7.07
N ASP A 225 12.80 -16.95 7.60
CA ASP A 225 11.48 -16.30 7.58
C ASP A 225 11.45 -15.15 6.57
N THR A 226 10.32 -14.97 5.88
CA THR A 226 10.10 -13.81 4.99
C THR A 226 9.38 -12.72 5.79
N PRO A 227 10.00 -11.54 6.03
CA PRO A 227 9.40 -10.50 6.85
C PRO A 227 8.30 -9.73 6.13
N ASP A 228 7.38 -9.14 6.90
CA ASP A 228 6.60 -8.01 6.42
C ASP A 228 7.53 -6.80 6.30
N ARG A 229 7.48 -6.06 5.19
CA ARG A 229 8.34 -4.90 4.94
C ARG A 229 7.53 -3.61 4.81
N TYR A 230 7.99 -2.57 5.47
CA TYR A 230 7.41 -1.22 5.43
C TYR A 230 8.47 -0.22 4.98
N ILE A 231 8.12 0.64 4.05
CA ILE A 231 8.96 1.77 3.61
C ILE A 231 8.33 3.04 4.16
N ILE A 232 9.12 3.84 4.88
CA ILE A 232 8.67 5.05 5.57
C ILE A 232 9.47 6.24 5.08
N ASP A 233 8.81 7.37 4.84
CA ASP A 233 9.46 8.65 4.56
C ASP A 233 10.20 9.15 5.80
N LYS A 234 11.50 9.45 5.67
CA LYS A 234 12.34 9.82 6.81
C LYS A 234 12.04 11.20 7.39
N ASN A 235 11.50 12.13 6.58
CA ASN A 235 11.22 13.49 7.01
C ASN A 235 9.86 13.60 7.68
N GLU A 236 8.86 12.93 7.11
CA GLU A 236 7.46 13.00 7.54
C GLU A 236 7.06 11.82 8.45
N HIS A 237 7.90 10.78 8.55
CA HIS A 237 7.65 9.53 9.28
C HIS A 237 6.33 8.85 8.87
N ARG A 238 5.92 9.02 7.60
CA ARG A 238 4.74 8.37 7.02
C ARG A 238 5.09 7.09 6.29
N ILE A 239 4.22 6.10 6.35
CA ILE A 239 4.39 4.86 5.59
C ILE A 239 4.09 5.16 4.12
N MET A 240 5.05 4.90 3.23
CA MET A 240 4.97 5.06 1.79
C MET A 240 4.50 3.78 1.10
N GLU A 241 5.09 2.65 1.48
CA GLU A 241 4.86 1.34 0.84
C GLU A 241 4.86 0.24 1.90
N ARG A 242 4.12 -0.85 1.63
CA ARG A 242 4.03 -2.03 2.49
C ARG A 242 4.06 -3.29 1.62
N TYR A 243 4.79 -4.30 2.08
CA TYR A 243 4.84 -5.62 1.47
C TYR A 243 4.59 -6.65 2.57
N LEU A 244 3.40 -7.25 2.56
CA LEU A 244 2.99 -8.20 3.59
C LEU A 244 3.13 -9.62 3.05
N THR A 245 3.84 -10.48 3.77
CA THR A 245 4.05 -11.87 3.34
C THR A 245 2.86 -12.75 3.69
N GLN A 246 2.26 -12.53 4.86
CA GLN A 246 0.98 -13.11 5.27
C GLN A 246 0.21 -12.14 6.18
N PRO A 247 -0.94 -11.59 5.74
CA PRO A 247 -1.74 -10.66 6.54
C PRO A 247 -2.05 -11.23 7.93
N GLY A 248 -1.64 -10.52 8.99
CA GLY A 248 -2.03 -10.81 10.38
C GLY A 248 -1.12 -11.73 11.19
N VAL A 249 0.03 -12.17 10.65
CA VAL A 249 0.97 -13.02 11.41
C VAL A 249 1.82 -12.22 12.40
N ALA A 250 2.46 -11.14 11.97
CA ALA A 250 3.36 -10.33 12.79
C ALA A 250 2.70 -9.09 13.44
N LYS A 251 1.36 -9.08 13.61
CA LYS A 251 0.50 -7.97 14.11
C LYS A 251 1.26 -6.80 14.78
N ILE A 252 1.64 -5.79 13.99
CA ILE A 252 2.28 -4.56 14.46
C ILE A 252 1.42 -3.33 14.16
N SER A 253 1.21 -2.48 15.17
CA SER A 253 0.43 -1.25 14.97
C SER A 253 1.23 -0.18 14.21
N VAL A 254 0.53 0.63 13.41
CA VAL A 254 1.10 1.81 12.72
C VAL A 254 1.78 2.77 13.71
N ASN A 255 1.26 2.88 14.94
CA ASN A 255 1.86 3.73 15.96
C ASN A 255 3.26 3.25 16.36
N ILE A 256 3.47 1.93 16.48
CA ILE A 256 4.78 1.35 16.75
C ILE A 256 5.73 1.63 15.57
N LEU A 257 5.28 1.43 14.33
CA LEU A 257 6.09 1.71 13.12
C LEU A 257 6.54 3.19 13.06
N LYS A 258 5.62 4.12 13.34
CA LYS A 258 5.94 5.55 13.42
C LYS A 258 6.90 5.86 14.56
N ASN A 259 6.68 5.29 15.74
CA ASN A 259 7.57 5.46 16.88
C ASN A 259 8.98 4.93 16.59
N LEU A 260 9.09 3.79 15.90
CA LEU A 260 10.36 3.24 15.43
C LEU A 260 11.06 4.16 14.42
N ALA A 261 10.31 4.75 13.48
CA ALA A 261 10.85 5.70 12.51
C ALA A 261 11.37 7.00 13.16
N VAL A 262 10.64 7.51 14.16
CA VAL A 262 11.08 8.64 14.99
C VAL A 262 12.32 8.24 15.79
N LEU A 263 12.30 7.07 16.43
CA LEU A 263 13.36 6.58 17.28
C LEU A 263 14.67 6.38 16.51
N ILE A 264 14.64 5.75 15.33
CA ILE A 264 15.86 5.55 14.54
C ILE A 264 16.46 6.89 14.08
N SER A 265 15.61 7.86 13.71
CA SER A 265 16.03 9.22 13.34
C SER A 265 16.65 9.98 14.52
N GLN A 266 16.16 9.74 15.75
CA GLN A 266 16.77 10.27 16.98
C GLN A 266 18.12 9.61 17.26
N ILE A 267 18.23 8.30 17.07
CA ILE A 267 19.46 7.55 17.33
C ILE A 267 20.57 7.96 16.37
N GLU A 268 20.28 8.16 15.08
CA GLU A 268 21.27 8.69 14.12
C GLU A 268 21.89 10.01 14.59
N LYS A 269 21.08 10.90 15.17
CA LYS A 269 21.55 12.18 15.72
C LYS A 269 22.40 11.99 16.98
N ILE A 270 22.00 11.07 17.86
CA ILE A 270 22.75 10.74 19.09
C ILE A 270 24.12 10.13 18.74
N MET A 271 24.15 9.24 17.77
CA MET A 271 25.34 8.49 17.35
C MET A 271 26.22 9.26 16.36
N VAL A 272 25.70 10.34 15.76
CA VAL A 272 26.38 11.14 14.72
C VAL A 272 26.82 10.26 13.54
N ILE A 273 25.90 9.45 13.02
CA ILE A 273 26.13 8.53 11.90
C ILE A 273 25.12 8.76 10.77
N ASN A 274 25.55 8.50 9.53
CA ASN A 274 24.75 8.71 8.32
C ASN A 274 24.29 7.37 7.75
N GLY A 275 23.32 6.73 8.40
CA GLY A 275 22.87 5.38 8.08
C GLY A 275 23.07 4.44 9.26
N LEU A 276 21.98 3.87 9.73
CA LEU A 276 21.88 3.07 10.94
C LEU A 276 20.99 1.87 10.68
N ASP A 277 21.42 0.73 11.21
CA ASP A 277 20.70 -0.54 11.24
C ASP A 277 20.49 -0.94 12.70
N LEU A 278 19.23 -1.11 13.10
CA LEU A 278 18.84 -1.50 14.44
C LEU A 278 18.08 -2.82 14.43
N GLU A 279 18.41 -3.70 15.37
CA GLU A 279 17.54 -4.80 15.78
C GLU A 279 16.65 -4.34 16.93
N TRP A 280 15.35 -4.59 16.82
CA TRP A 280 14.36 -4.15 17.81
C TRP A 280 13.31 -5.24 18.09
N GLY A 281 12.60 -5.09 19.20
CA GLY A 281 11.44 -5.91 19.52
C GLY A 281 10.47 -5.21 20.44
N VAL A 282 9.21 -5.64 20.39
CA VAL A 282 8.13 -5.12 21.24
C VAL A 282 7.72 -6.21 22.21
N CYS A 283 7.71 -5.88 23.50
CA CYS A 283 7.24 -6.72 24.59
C CYS A 283 6.31 -5.87 25.46
N ASP A 284 5.08 -6.32 25.68
CA ASP A 284 4.06 -5.61 26.48
C ASP A 284 3.87 -4.14 26.03
N GLY A 285 3.91 -3.90 24.72
CA GLY A 285 3.77 -2.56 24.13
C GLY A 285 5.00 -1.65 24.27
N VAL A 286 6.09 -2.11 24.88
CA VAL A 286 7.35 -1.37 25.02
C VAL A 286 8.34 -1.80 23.94
N THR A 287 8.90 -0.83 23.21
CA THR A 287 9.95 -1.06 22.21
C THR A 287 11.32 -1.12 22.86
N TYR A 288 12.05 -2.21 22.64
CA TYR A 288 13.43 -2.41 23.07
C TYR A 288 14.37 -2.46 21.86
N ILE A 289 15.56 -1.87 22.00
CA ILE A 289 16.65 -1.98 21.03
C ILE A 289 17.61 -3.08 21.50
N PHE A 290 17.81 -4.08 20.66
CA PHE A 290 18.71 -5.21 20.92
C PHE A 290 20.09 -4.98 20.31
N GLN A 291 20.18 -4.30 19.17
CA GLN A 291 21.46 -4.01 18.51
C GLN A 291 21.38 -2.70 17.74
N SER A 292 22.53 -2.05 17.57
CA SER A 292 22.70 -0.83 16.80
C SER A 292 24.03 -0.83 16.09
N ARG A 293 24.03 -0.61 14.77
CA ARG A 293 25.25 -0.56 13.94
C ARG A 293 25.12 0.41 12.77
N PRO A 294 26.22 1.03 12.30
CA PRO A 294 26.19 1.86 11.10
C PRO A 294 26.01 1.01 9.83
N ILE A 295 25.35 1.57 8.80
CA ILE A 295 25.26 0.93 7.49
C ILE A 295 26.55 1.19 6.71
N THR A 296 27.39 0.17 6.58
CA THR A 296 28.71 0.27 5.90
C THR A 296 28.63 0.19 4.38
N ALA A 297 27.53 -0.34 3.83
CA ALA A 297 27.30 -0.46 2.39
C ALA A 297 26.89 0.86 1.70
N LEU A 298 26.72 1.95 2.46
CA LEU A 298 26.50 3.30 1.93
C LEU A 298 27.82 3.86 1.37
N GLY A 299 28.42 3.15 0.41
CA GLY A 299 29.56 3.64 -0.34
C GLY A 299 29.22 4.97 -1.02
N THR A 300 30.23 5.79 -1.26
CA THR A 300 30.19 6.99 -2.11
C THR A 300 29.90 6.62 -3.56
N LYS A 301 28.69 6.11 -3.81
CA LYS A 301 27.98 6.43 -5.02
C LYS A 301 27.38 7.81 -4.76
N ASP A 302 28.16 8.84 -5.06
CA ASP A 302 27.60 9.87 -5.94
C ASP A 302 27.19 9.13 -7.22
N SER A 303 26.08 8.40 -7.15
CA SER A 303 25.34 8.09 -8.34
C SER A 303 24.81 9.44 -8.77
N MET A 304 25.57 10.07 -9.65
CA MET A 304 24.99 10.47 -10.91
C MET A 304 24.27 9.24 -11.49
N MET A 305 23.14 8.84 -10.89
CA MET A 305 21.97 8.77 -11.73
C MET A 305 21.86 10.20 -12.21
N GLU A 306 22.11 10.41 -13.50
CA GLU A 306 21.19 11.29 -14.18
C GLU A 306 19.82 10.81 -13.69
N ALA A 307 19.23 11.55 -12.76
CA ALA A 307 17.79 11.58 -12.65
C ALA A 307 17.41 11.90 -14.09
N THR A 308 17.12 10.85 -14.86
CA THR A 308 16.42 11.03 -16.11
C THR A 308 15.20 11.79 -15.62
N ASN A 309 15.11 13.07 -15.94
CA ASN A 309 13.92 13.89 -15.72
C ASN A 309 12.70 13.33 -16.50
N GLU A 310 12.76 12.08 -16.94
CA GLU A 310 11.66 11.29 -17.46
C GLU A 310 10.63 11.13 -16.35
N LYS A 311 9.55 11.88 -16.50
CA LYS A 311 8.35 11.74 -15.69
C LYS A 311 7.82 10.32 -15.89
N VAL A 312 7.74 9.56 -14.81
CA VAL A 312 7.07 8.26 -14.79
C VAL A 312 5.58 8.51 -14.58
N TYR A 313 4.76 7.92 -15.45
CA TYR A 313 3.31 7.99 -15.38
C TYR A 313 2.74 6.60 -15.07
N HIS A 314 1.75 6.56 -14.19
CA HIS A 314 1.07 5.36 -13.75
C HIS A 314 -0.39 5.38 -14.23
N PRO A 315 -0.96 4.23 -14.63
CA PRO A 315 -2.40 4.14 -14.91
C PRO A 315 -3.22 4.64 -13.72
N TRP A 316 -4.22 5.47 -13.98
CA TRP A 316 -5.02 6.13 -12.95
C TRP A 316 -6.49 5.71 -12.99
N TRP A 317 -7.17 5.95 -14.12
CA TRP A 317 -8.53 5.47 -14.39
C TRP A 317 -8.80 5.32 -15.88
N SER A 318 -9.84 4.59 -16.24
CA SER A 318 -10.27 4.40 -17.61
C SER A 318 -11.78 4.19 -17.76
N ASP A 319 -12.39 5.00 -18.61
CA ASP A 319 -13.82 5.07 -18.84
C ASP A 319 -14.12 5.26 -20.32
N CYS A 320 -15.19 4.64 -20.84
CA CYS A 320 -15.80 5.07 -22.08
C CYS A 320 -16.58 6.38 -21.82
N GLU A 321 -16.14 7.48 -22.40
CA GLU A 321 -16.85 8.75 -22.21
C GLU A 321 -16.77 9.66 -23.44
N PRO A 322 -17.82 10.47 -23.67
CA PRO A 322 -17.84 11.49 -24.70
C PRO A 322 -16.77 12.55 -24.43
N CYS A 323 -16.26 13.17 -25.49
CA CYS A 323 -15.19 14.15 -25.39
C CYS A 323 -15.51 15.30 -24.43
N TRP A 324 -16.77 15.77 -24.35
CA TRP A 324 -17.16 16.83 -23.42
C TRP A 324 -17.07 16.42 -21.94
N ARG A 325 -17.27 15.13 -21.59
CA ARG A 325 -17.10 14.64 -20.20
C ARG A 325 -15.62 14.59 -19.82
N THR A 326 -14.77 14.11 -20.72
CA THR A 326 -13.31 14.14 -20.52
C THR A 326 -12.80 15.58 -20.40
N ASP A 327 -13.30 16.49 -21.23
CA ASP A 327 -12.98 17.92 -21.16
C ASP A 327 -13.48 18.57 -19.86
N ALA A 328 -14.68 18.21 -19.39
CA ALA A 328 -15.21 18.68 -18.10
C ALA A 328 -14.30 18.28 -16.93
N ARG A 329 -13.83 17.02 -16.91
CA ARG A 329 -12.90 16.52 -15.89
C ARG A 329 -11.55 17.26 -15.96
N ASN A 330 -11.03 17.48 -17.16
CA ASN A 330 -9.80 18.24 -17.40
C ASN A 330 -9.90 19.68 -16.87
N LEU A 331 -10.98 20.37 -17.21
CA LEU A 331 -11.23 21.75 -16.78
C LEU A 331 -11.47 21.85 -15.27
N ALA A 332 -12.17 20.89 -14.68
CA ALA A 332 -12.38 20.84 -13.23
C ALA A 332 -11.04 20.76 -12.50
N ILE A 333 -10.15 19.84 -12.90
CA ILE A 333 -8.80 19.73 -12.31
C ILE A 333 -8.03 21.06 -12.48
N SER A 334 -8.10 21.65 -13.67
CA SER A 334 -7.32 22.84 -14.01
C SER A 334 -7.80 24.11 -13.31
N ASN A 335 -9.11 24.27 -13.12
CA ASN A 335 -9.72 25.55 -12.74
C ASN A 335 -10.30 25.57 -11.31
N ARG A 336 -10.54 24.41 -10.69
CA ARG A 336 -11.13 24.31 -9.34
C ARG A 336 -10.06 24.00 -8.30
N SER A 337 -9.12 24.93 -8.10
CA SER A 337 -8.08 24.83 -7.07
C SER A 337 -8.63 24.95 -5.64
N ASP A 338 -9.90 25.35 -5.50
CA ASP A 338 -10.66 25.31 -4.25
C ASP A 338 -10.91 23.87 -3.76
N ILE A 339 -10.94 22.91 -4.68
CA ILE A 339 -11.08 21.48 -4.35
C ILE A 339 -9.69 20.91 -4.11
N ILE A 340 -9.41 20.48 -2.88
CA ILE A 340 -8.09 19.95 -2.48
C ILE A 340 -7.59 18.80 -3.37
N TRP A 341 -8.52 17.99 -3.89
CA TRP A 341 -8.25 16.83 -4.75
C TRP A 341 -7.78 17.20 -6.17
N ASN A 342 -7.85 18.47 -6.54
CA ASN A 342 -7.43 19.00 -7.85
C ASN A 342 -6.00 19.55 -7.83
N GLY A 343 -5.28 19.45 -6.71
CA GLY A 343 -3.87 19.85 -6.57
C GLY A 343 -2.90 18.91 -7.29
N LEU A 344 -3.17 18.60 -8.56
CA LEU A 344 -2.33 17.74 -9.42
C LEU A 344 -1.46 18.62 -10.33
N TYR A 345 -0.22 18.18 -10.57
CA TYR A 345 0.74 18.95 -11.36
C TYR A 345 0.94 18.39 -12.77
N ASP A 346 0.93 17.07 -12.91
CA ASP A 346 1.31 16.35 -14.11
C ASP A 346 0.44 15.10 -14.31
N PHE A 347 -0.46 15.16 -15.29
CA PHE A 347 -1.28 14.02 -15.72
C PHE A 347 -1.61 14.13 -17.20
N PHE A 348 -1.98 13.03 -17.82
CA PHE A 348 -2.51 13.05 -19.18
C PHE A 348 -3.65 12.04 -19.34
N MET A 349 -4.52 12.29 -20.31
CA MET A 349 -5.62 11.40 -20.68
C MET A 349 -5.51 11.06 -22.15
N TYR A 350 -5.33 9.79 -22.47
CA TYR A 350 -5.26 9.28 -23.83
C TYR A 350 -6.58 8.61 -24.18
N VAL A 351 -7.24 9.08 -25.23
CA VAL A 351 -8.49 8.53 -25.74
C VAL A 351 -8.22 7.72 -26.99
N GLU A 352 -8.65 6.47 -27.01
CA GLU A 352 -8.58 5.58 -28.17
C GLU A 352 -9.92 4.88 -28.38
N LYS A 353 -10.52 5.07 -29.56
CA LYS A 353 -11.81 4.45 -29.92
C LYS A 353 -12.92 4.67 -28.88
N GLY A 354 -12.98 5.88 -28.30
CA GLY A 354 -13.96 6.27 -27.29
C GLY A 354 -13.66 5.82 -25.86
N MET A 355 -12.56 5.08 -25.62
CA MET A 355 -12.06 4.77 -24.28
C MET A 355 -11.03 5.81 -23.86
N THR A 356 -11.25 6.47 -22.74
CA THR A 356 -10.29 7.36 -22.10
C THR A 356 -9.45 6.56 -21.12
N TYR A 357 -8.12 6.68 -21.20
CA TYR A 357 -7.14 6.14 -20.27
C TYR A 357 -6.37 7.30 -19.64
N ALA A 358 -6.58 7.52 -18.35
CA ALA A 358 -5.91 8.56 -17.59
C ALA A 358 -4.65 8.00 -16.91
N TYR A 359 -3.61 8.83 -16.88
CA TYR A 359 -2.33 8.51 -16.29
C TYR A 359 -1.85 9.66 -15.41
N LEU A 360 -1.31 9.32 -14.26
CA LEU A 360 -0.90 10.26 -13.22
C LEU A 360 0.61 10.16 -12.99
N SER A 361 1.28 11.29 -12.79
CA SER A 361 2.72 11.27 -12.49
C SER A 361 3.02 10.60 -11.14
N ASP A 362 4.20 10.00 -11.01
CA ASP A 362 4.68 9.41 -9.75
C ASP A 362 4.63 10.39 -8.56
N ASN A 363 4.90 11.68 -8.83
CA ASN A 363 4.81 12.73 -7.83
C ASN A 363 3.35 12.97 -7.38
N ASP A 364 2.42 12.99 -8.33
CA ASP A 364 1.01 13.20 -8.03
C ASP A 364 0.35 11.99 -7.36
N VAL A 365 0.81 10.76 -7.66
CA VAL A 365 0.42 9.56 -6.91
C VAL A 365 0.77 9.73 -5.43
N LYS A 366 2.00 10.16 -5.12
CA LYS A 366 2.45 10.42 -3.73
C LYS A 366 1.67 11.55 -3.06
N ASN A 367 1.30 12.57 -3.82
CA ASN A 367 0.46 13.67 -3.35
C ASN A 367 -0.96 13.20 -3.02
N GLN A 368 -1.59 12.38 -3.85
CA GLN A 368 -2.93 11.85 -3.58
C GLN A 368 -2.95 10.99 -2.31
N VAL A 369 -1.93 10.15 -2.09
CA VAL A 369 -1.77 9.40 -0.83
C VAL A 369 -1.63 10.33 0.37
N MET A 370 -0.82 11.40 0.25
CA MET A 370 -0.64 12.40 1.32
C MET A 370 -1.95 13.10 1.67
N ILE A 371 -2.67 13.61 0.66
CA ILE A 371 -3.95 14.31 0.85
C ILE A 371 -5.00 13.34 1.41
N GLY A 372 -4.95 12.05 1.05
CA GLY A 372 -5.81 11.02 1.62
C GLY A 372 -5.76 10.94 3.15
N GLY A 373 -4.60 11.23 3.76
CA GLY A 373 -4.44 11.37 5.21
C GLY A 373 -5.45 12.33 5.87
N PHE A 374 -5.94 13.32 5.11
CA PHE A 374 -6.97 14.26 5.52
C PHE A 374 -8.26 13.56 5.98
N PHE A 375 -8.61 12.39 5.42
CA PHE A 375 -9.83 11.65 5.80
C PHE A 375 -9.84 11.11 7.24
N PHE A 376 -8.69 10.99 7.90
CA PHE A 376 -8.59 10.31 9.19
C PHE A 376 -8.74 11.22 10.41
N GLU A 377 -8.51 12.52 10.27
CA GLU A 377 -8.63 13.45 11.40
C GLU A 377 -10.11 13.65 11.72
N GLU A 378 -10.49 13.54 13.00
CA GLU A 378 -11.91 13.60 13.42
C GLU A 378 -12.62 14.87 12.94
N LYS A 379 -11.94 16.02 13.03
CA LYS A 379 -12.44 17.31 12.54
C LYS A 379 -12.73 17.29 11.03
N ASN A 380 -11.98 16.49 10.25
CA ASN A 380 -12.10 16.44 8.80
C ASN A 380 -13.23 15.49 8.37
N ILE A 381 -13.52 14.45 9.14
CA ILE A 381 -14.65 13.55 8.86
C ILE A 381 -15.96 14.33 8.81
N SER A 382 -16.22 15.17 9.80
CA SER A 382 -17.44 16.00 9.82
C SER A 382 -17.50 17.00 8.65
N ILE A 383 -16.35 17.54 8.24
CA ILE A 383 -16.26 18.44 7.07
C ILE A 383 -16.63 17.66 5.79
N GLN A 384 -16.08 16.46 5.62
CA GLN A 384 -16.33 15.62 4.45
C GLN A 384 -17.78 15.11 4.42
N GLU A 385 -18.38 14.78 5.56
CA GLU A 385 -19.80 14.43 5.66
C GLU A 385 -20.69 15.61 5.23
N SER A 386 -20.44 16.82 5.76
CA SER A 386 -21.18 18.02 5.35
C SER A 386 -21.01 18.35 3.86
N MET A 387 -19.80 18.14 3.33
CA MET A 387 -19.51 18.32 1.91
C MET A 387 -20.27 17.32 1.04
N LEU A 388 -20.31 16.03 1.43
CA LEU A 388 -21.11 15.02 0.75
C LEU A 388 -22.59 15.42 0.72
N GLU A 389 -23.17 15.80 1.86
CA GLU A 389 -24.57 16.25 1.94
C GLU A 389 -24.83 17.45 1.01
N GLY A 390 -23.93 18.43 0.99
CA GLY A 390 -24.01 19.59 0.11
C GLY A 390 -24.02 19.21 -1.38
N LEU A 391 -23.16 18.28 -1.79
CA LEU A 391 -23.09 17.78 -3.17
C LEU A 391 -24.38 17.07 -3.58
N LEU A 392 -24.95 16.25 -2.70
CA LEU A 392 -26.19 15.51 -2.95
C LEU A 392 -27.40 16.45 -3.06
N ILE A 393 -27.46 17.49 -2.23
CA ILE A 393 -28.48 18.54 -2.31
C ILE A 393 -28.35 19.30 -3.63
N SER A 394 -27.13 19.72 -3.99
CA SER A 394 -26.87 20.42 -5.27
C SER A 394 -27.30 19.58 -6.47
N PHE A 395 -26.97 18.29 -6.48
CA PHE A 395 -27.40 17.38 -7.54
C PHE A 395 -28.92 17.17 -7.57
N SER A 396 -29.56 17.01 -6.40
CA SER A 396 -31.02 16.83 -6.31
C SER A 396 -31.76 18.05 -6.83
N ASN A 397 -31.32 19.26 -6.45
CA ASN A 397 -31.83 20.53 -6.97
C ASN A 397 -31.64 20.63 -8.49
N PHE A 398 -30.46 20.26 -8.99
CA PHE A 398 -30.18 20.23 -10.42
C PHE A 398 -31.13 19.29 -11.18
N LYS A 399 -31.36 18.07 -10.67
CA LYS A 399 -32.28 17.09 -11.26
C LYS A 399 -33.71 17.63 -11.33
N GLU A 400 -34.22 18.16 -10.21
CA GLU A 400 -35.57 18.72 -10.13
C GLU A 400 -35.73 19.94 -11.04
N GLN A 401 -34.82 20.91 -10.98
CA GLN A 401 -34.87 22.10 -11.83
C GLN A 401 -34.85 21.72 -13.30
N THR A 402 -33.97 20.81 -13.71
CA THR A 402 -33.82 20.37 -15.10
C THR A 402 -35.09 19.72 -15.64
N SER A 403 -35.78 18.89 -14.85
CA SER A 403 -37.05 18.27 -15.26
C SER A 403 -38.17 19.27 -15.58
N ASN A 404 -38.11 20.48 -15.02
CA ASN A 404 -39.08 21.54 -15.23
C ASN A 404 -38.74 22.48 -16.40
N LEU A 405 -37.58 22.29 -17.05
CA LEU A 405 -37.12 23.14 -18.15
C LEU A 405 -37.68 22.69 -19.50
N ASN A 406 -38.02 23.67 -20.35
CA ASN A 406 -38.32 23.45 -21.76
C ASN A 406 -37.20 24.05 -22.62
N PHE A 407 -36.20 23.24 -22.95
CA PHE A 407 -35.02 23.67 -23.71
C PHE A 407 -35.34 24.17 -25.12
N GLU A 408 -36.39 23.66 -25.78
CA GLU A 408 -36.78 24.12 -27.12
C GLU A 408 -37.24 25.58 -27.14
N LYS A 409 -37.70 26.11 -26.00
CA LYS A 409 -38.15 27.51 -25.86
C LYS A 409 -37.02 28.44 -25.39
N MET A 410 -35.84 27.92 -25.10
CA MET A 410 -34.72 28.72 -24.62
C MET A 410 -33.95 29.37 -25.78
N ASN A 411 -33.41 30.56 -25.53
CA ASN A 411 -32.47 31.19 -26.46
C ASN A 411 -31.04 30.66 -26.25
N CYS A 412 -30.13 30.94 -27.19
CA CYS A 412 -28.74 30.45 -27.15
C CYS A 412 -27.99 30.85 -25.87
N SER A 413 -28.25 32.05 -25.34
CA SER A 413 -27.64 32.52 -24.09
C SER A 413 -28.06 31.68 -22.88
N LYS A 414 -29.36 31.38 -22.75
CA LYS A 414 -29.88 30.51 -21.67
C LYS A 414 -29.40 29.06 -21.79
N LEU A 415 -29.33 28.53 -23.01
CA LEU A 415 -28.79 27.19 -23.26
C LEU A 415 -27.31 27.11 -22.87
N SER A 416 -26.52 28.12 -23.25
CA SER A 416 -25.10 28.20 -22.91
C SER A 416 -24.86 28.31 -21.41
N ASP A 417 -25.62 29.18 -20.72
CA ASP A 417 -25.54 29.36 -19.27
C ASP A 417 -25.91 28.07 -18.51
N PHE A 418 -27.00 27.41 -18.93
CA PHE A 418 -27.38 26.11 -18.36
C PHE A 418 -26.27 25.07 -18.53
N PHE A 419 -25.70 24.95 -19.74
CA PHE A 419 -24.67 23.96 -20.02
C PHE A 419 -23.40 24.21 -19.20
N GLN A 420 -22.95 25.45 -19.09
CA GLN A 420 -21.76 25.80 -18.28
C GLN A 420 -21.97 25.45 -16.80
N LYS A 421 -23.10 25.84 -16.21
CA LYS A 421 -23.42 25.51 -14.80
C LYS A 421 -23.49 23.99 -14.58
N THR A 422 -24.03 23.27 -15.55
CA THR A 422 -24.10 21.81 -15.52
C THR A 422 -22.69 21.20 -15.53
N MET A 423 -21.79 21.69 -16.39
CA MET A 423 -20.42 21.19 -16.48
C MET A 423 -19.60 21.50 -15.22
N ASP A 424 -19.83 22.63 -14.57
CA ASP A 424 -19.20 22.96 -13.28
C ASP A 424 -19.63 21.99 -12.17
N LEU A 425 -20.95 21.72 -12.04
CA LEU A 425 -21.45 20.73 -11.08
C LEU A 425 -20.94 19.31 -11.38
N TYR A 426 -20.91 18.90 -12.66
CA TYR A 426 -20.33 17.62 -13.07
C TYR A 426 -18.84 17.53 -12.69
N GLY A 427 -18.08 18.60 -12.96
CA GLY A 427 -16.68 18.73 -12.59
C GLY A 427 -16.45 18.62 -11.09
N GLU A 428 -17.30 19.27 -10.28
CA GLU A 428 -17.26 19.22 -8.83
C GLU A 428 -17.53 17.80 -8.29
N LEU A 429 -18.63 17.17 -8.73
CA LEU A 429 -18.98 15.80 -8.33
C LEU A 429 -17.87 14.80 -8.68
N THR A 430 -17.34 14.87 -9.91
CA THR A 430 -16.26 13.98 -10.34
C THR A 430 -14.96 14.25 -9.60
N SER A 431 -14.66 15.52 -9.25
CA SER A 431 -13.49 15.87 -8.44
C SER A 431 -13.57 15.27 -7.03
N HIS A 432 -14.75 15.32 -6.40
CA HIS A 432 -14.95 14.71 -5.09
C HIS A 432 -15.04 13.19 -5.14
N TYR A 433 -15.57 12.59 -6.20
CA TYR A 433 -15.48 11.14 -6.38
C TYR A 433 -14.02 10.66 -6.37
N ARG A 434 -13.10 11.42 -6.98
CA ARG A 434 -11.65 11.11 -6.98
C ARG A 434 -11.00 11.16 -5.61
N SER A 435 -11.58 11.84 -4.62
CA SER A 435 -11.07 11.81 -3.23
C SER A 435 -10.97 10.39 -2.66
N THR A 436 -11.80 9.49 -3.17
CA THR A 436 -11.83 8.07 -2.83
C THR A 436 -11.10 7.20 -3.85
N GLY A 437 -10.12 7.79 -4.56
CA GLY A 437 -9.30 7.15 -5.59
C GLY A 437 -8.53 5.92 -5.11
N ASN A 438 -7.94 5.20 -6.05
CA ASN A 438 -7.37 3.86 -5.82
C ASN A 438 -6.15 3.91 -4.90
N GLU A 439 -5.34 4.95 -5.01
CA GLU A 439 -4.08 5.17 -4.33
C GLU A 439 -4.28 5.23 -2.82
N PHE A 440 -5.23 6.07 -2.38
CA PHE A 440 -5.58 6.20 -0.98
C PHE A 440 -6.39 5.01 -0.47
N THR A 441 -7.40 4.56 -1.24
CA THR A 441 -8.29 3.47 -0.79
C THR A 441 -7.63 2.09 -0.77
N ALA A 442 -6.56 1.87 -1.54
CA ALA A 442 -5.74 0.67 -1.43
C ALA A 442 -5.01 0.64 -0.08
N LEU A 443 -4.29 1.72 0.26
CA LEU A 443 -3.58 1.84 1.55
C LEU A 443 -4.53 1.75 2.74
N PHE A 444 -5.66 2.45 2.69
CA PHE A 444 -6.66 2.37 3.76
C PHE A 444 -7.32 0.99 3.80
N GLY A 445 -7.53 0.36 2.64
CA GLY A 445 -8.02 -1.01 2.55
C GLY A 445 -7.09 -2.02 3.23
N GLU A 446 -5.77 -1.85 3.12
CA GLU A 446 -4.79 -2.64 3.86
C GLU A 446 -4.88 -2.41 5.37
N ASP A 447 -5.09 -1.16 5.81
CA ASP A 447 -5.34 -0.86 7.23
C ASP A 447 -6.60 -1.58 7.74
N ILE A 448 -7.66 -1.65 6.95
CA ILE A 448 -8.87 -2.41 7.30
C ILE A 448 -8.60 -3.91 7.38
N ASN A 449 -7.91 -4.48 6.37
CA ASN A 449 -7.52 -5.89 6.33
C ASN A 449 -6.57 -6.29 7.47
N TYR A 450 -5.86 -5.34 8.06
CA TYR A 450 -5.03 -5.57 9.25
C TYR A 450 -5.87 -5.88 10.50
N TYR A 451 -7.03 -5.23 10.65
CA TYR A 451 -7.90 -5.40 11.82
C TYR A 451 -9.00 -6.45 11.60
N LEU A 452 -9.48 -6.58 10.38
CA LEU A 452 -10.63 -7.40 10.02
C LEU A 452 -10.24 -8.46 9.00
N ASN A 453 -10.75 -9.67 9.18
CA ASN A 453 -10.66 -10.70 8.14
C ASN A 453 -11.75 -10.53 7.08
N ASN A 454 -11.64 -11.27 5.97
CA ASN A 454 -12.57 -11.15 4.83
C ASN A 454 -14.05 -11.37 5.21
N GLN A 455 -14.36 -12.31 6.10
CA GLN A 455 -15.75 -12.57 6.53
C GLN A 455 -16.30 -11.40 7.36
N GLU A 456 -15.45 -10.75 8.15
CA GLU A 456 -15.84 -9.60 8.95
C GLU A 456 -16.10 -8.36 8.10
N ILE A 457 -15.29 -8.15 7.07
CA ILE A 457 -15.48 -7.08 6.09
C ILE A 457 -16.78 -7.31 5.31
N GLU A 458 -17.05 -8.56 4.91
CA GLU A 458 -18.29 -8.95 4.24
C GLU A 458 -19.53 -8.63 5.10
N LEU A 459 -19.50 -8.93 6.40
CA LEU A 459 -20.59 -8.58 7.32
C LEU A 459 -20.82 -7.06 7.43
N ILE A 460 -19.73 -6.27 7.52
CA ILE A 460 -19.84 -4.81 7.53
C ILE A 460 -20.42 -4.30 6.22
N ASP A 461 -20.00 -4.87 5.08
CA ASP A 461 -20.49 -4.44 3.79
C ASP A 461 -21.96 -4.77 3.58
N GLN A 462 -22.40 -5.96 3.98
CA GLN A 462 -23.81 -6.36 4.00
C GLN A 462 -24.64 -5.46 4.91
N TRP A 463 -24.13 -5.05 6.08
CA TRP A 463 -24.82 -4.10 6.95
C TRP A 463 -24.90 -2.68 6.35
N LEU A 464 -23.83 -2.23 5.70
CA LEU A 464 -23.76 -0.95 5.01
C LEU A 464 -24.26 -1.04 3.56
N SER A 465 -25.11 -2.01 3.24
CA SER A 465 -25.58 -2.26 1.87
C SER A 465 -26.21 -1.01 1.27
N HIS A 466 -26.07 -0.89 -0.04
CA HIS A 466 -26.48 0.31 -0.76
C HIS A 466 -28.01 0.34 -0.96
N GLU A 467 -28.70 1.22 -0.21
CA GLU A 467 -30.17 1.35 -0.26
C GLU A 467 -30.71 1.54 -1.70
N ALA A 468 -30.14 2.46 -2.48
CA ALA A 468 -30.61 2.69 -3.85
C ALA A 468 -30.39 1.50 -4.82
N LEU A 469 -29.36 0.65 -4.62
CA LEU A 469 -29.21 -0.58 -5.42
C LEU A 469 -30.22 -1.64 -5.01
N ILE A 470 -30.50 -1.77 -3.71
CA ILE A 470 -31.54 -2.66 -3.19
C ILE A 470 -32.90 -2.23 -3.75
N ASP A 471 -33.21 -0.93 -3.69
CA ASP A 471 -34.43 -0.36 -4.22
C ASP A 471 -34.55 -0.60 -5.74
N GLU A 472 -33.49 -0.32 -6.51
CA GLU A 472 -33.48 -0.58 -7.95
C GLU A 472 -33.69 -2.06 -8.26
N SER A 473 -33.00 -2.95 -7.56
CA SER A 473 -33.13 -4.39 -7.77
C SER A 473 -34.54 -4.88 -7.44
N ARG A 474 -35.17 -4.36 -6.38
CA ARG A 474 -36.56 -4.68 -6.03
C ARG A 474 -37.52 -4.22 -7.13
N ASP A 475 -37.40 -2.97 -7.56
CA ASP A 475 -38.28 -2.37 -8.55
C ASP A 475 -38.07 -3.01 -9.94
N PHE A 476 -36.83 -3.34 -10.31
CA PHE A 476 -36.49 -4.06 -11.54
C PHE A 476 -37.09 -5.47 -11.57
N ARG A 477 -37.07 -6.20 -10.45
CA ARG A 477 -37.72 -7.53 -10.36
C ARG A 477 -39.24 -7.41 -10.51
N ALA A 478 -39.84 -6.39 -9.89
CA ALA A 478 -41.27 -6.13 -10.07
C ALA A 478 -41.58 -5.91 -11.55
N LEU A 479 -40.77 -5.10 -12.24
CA LEU A 479 -40.88 -4.84 -13.68
C LEU A 479 -40.71 -6.12 -14.53
N CYS A 480 -39.82 -7.04 -14.14
CA CYS A 480 -39.63 -8.32 -14.85
C CYS A 480 -40.77 -9.33 -14.64
N ASN A 481 -41.51 -9.22 -13.52
CA ASN A 481 -42.56 -10.14 -13.11
C ASN A 481 -43.98 -9.61 -13.38
N GLU A 482 -44.12 -8.46 -14.05
CA GLU A 482 -45.44 -7.95 -14.45
C GLU A 482 -46.14 -8.96 -15.37
N GLU A 483 -47.31 -9.46 -14.95
CA GLU A 483 -48.16 -10.36 -15.75
C GLU A 483 -48.76 -9.65 -16.99
N SER A 484 -48.84 -8.32 -16.95
CA SER A 484 -49.22 -7.47 -18.08
C SER A 484 -48.03 -7.24 -19.03
N MET A 485 -48.33 -7.04 -20.32
CA MET A 485 -47.32 -6.56 -21.28
C MET A 485 -46.64 -5.29 -20.73
N ILE A 486 -45.32 -5.33 -20.58
CA ILE A 486 -44.50 -4.19 -20.18
C ILE A 486 -44.82 -3.01 -21.10
N ASP A 487 -45.28 -1.90 -20.52
CA ASP A 487 -45.67 -0.72 -21.26
C ASP A 487 -44.60 0.38 -21.21
N THR A 488 -44.73 1.38 -22.09
CA THR A 488 -43.76 2.48 -22.18
C THR A 488 -43.75 3.37 -20.93
N THR A 489 -44.81 3.34 -20.11
CA THR A 489 -44.95 4.15 -18.90
C THR A 489 -44.14 3.54 -17.76
N SER A 490 -44.20 2.22 -17.58
CA SER A 490 -43.42 1.51 -16.54
C SER A 490 -41.91 1.61 -16.82
N ILE A 491 -41.50 1.42 -18.08
CA ILE A 491 -40.11 1.65 -18.54
C ILE A 491 -39.67 3.09 -18.21
N LYS A 492 -40.48 4.08 -18.59
CA LYS A 492 -40.16 5.49 -18.32
C LYS A 492 -39.98 5.76 -16.84
N SER A 493 -40.90 5.27 -16.02
CA SER A 493 -40.88 5.47 -14.57
C SER A 493 -39.61 4.87 -13.96
N HIS A 494 -39.15 3.72 -14.44
CA HIS A 494 -37.90 3.11 -13.98
C HIS A 494 -36.68 3.97 -14.35
N LEU A 495 -36.61 4.43 -15.60
CA LEU A 495 -35.52 5.27 -16.09
C LEU A 495 -35.45 6.64 -15.38
N ASP A 496 -36.59 7.28 -15.13
CA ASP A 496 -36.66 8.56 -14.41
C ASP A 496 -36.24 8.42 -12.92
N LYS A 497 -36.54 7.27 -12.32
CA LYS A 497 -36.16 6.93 -10.95
C LYS A 497 -34.67 6.57 -10.83
N TYR A 498 -34.14 5.82 -11.80
CA TYR A 498 -32.76 5.29 -11.80
C TYR A 498 -31.93 5.75 -13.03
N PRO A 499 -31.76 7.08 -13.24
CA PRO A 499 -31.11 7.61 -14.44
C PRO A 499 -29.63 7.23 -14.55
N TRP A 500 -28.98 6.89 -13.44
CA TRP A 500 -27.59 6.43 -13.38
C TRP A 500 -27.34 5.07 -14.07
N LEU A 501 -28.40 4.36 -14.49
CA LEU A 501 -28.27 3.16 -15.30
C LEU A 501 -27.90 3.45 -16.76
N MET A 502 -28.19 4.66 -17.24
CA MET A 502 -28.21 5.02 -18.66
C MET A 502 -26.98 5.81 -19.13
N ILE A 503 -25.81 5.51 -18.56
CA ILE A 503 -24.55 6.13 -18.98
C ILE A 503 -24.30 5.84 -20.46
N ASN A 504 -23.86 6.83 -21.24
CA ASN A 504 -23.61 6.76 -22.67
C ASN A 504 -24.80 6.34 -23.56
N HIS A 505 -26.03 6.46 -23.05
CA HIS A 505 -27.23 6.41 -23.88
C HIS A 505 -27.61 7.85 -24.22
N TYR A 506 -27.72 8.19 -25.50
CA TYR A 506 -27.88 9.59 -25.94
C TYR A 506 -29.31 9.93 -26.35
N THR A 507 -30.16 8.92 -26.54
CA THR A 507 -31.58 9.10 -26.83
C THR A 507 -32.44 8.24 -25.91
N TYR A 508 -33.69 8.65 -25.76
CA TYR A 508 -34.66 7.90 -24.97
C TYR A 508 -34.88 6.49 -25.50
N ASN A 509 -34.86 6.31 -26.83
CA ASN A 509 -34.98 4.99 -27.44
C ASN A 509 -33.79 4.10 -27.08
N ASP A 510 -32.56 4.62 -27.12
CA ASP A 510 -31.38 3.85 -26.72
C ASP A 510 -31.49 3.36 -25.27
N ALA A 511 -31.97 4.23 -24.37
CA ALA A 511 -32.19 3.90 -22.96
C ALA A 511 -33.29 2.83 -22.77
N CYS A 512 -34.40 2.95 -23.49
CA CYS A 512 -35.45 1.94 -23.49
C CYS A 512 -34.96 0.59 -24.01
N ASP A 513 -34.25 0.57 -25.14
CA ASP A 513 -33.71 -0.64 -25.74
C ASP A 513 -32.74 -1.36 -24.79
N SER A 514 -31.92 -0.60 -24.05
CA SER A 514 -30.99 -1.13 -23.06
C SER A 514 -31.68 -1.75 -21.84
N LEU A 515 -32.74 -1.12 -21.34
CA LEU A 515 -33.53 -1.68 -20.24
C LEU A 515 -34.33 -2.90 -20.70
N LEU A 516 -34.94 -2.86 -21.89
CA LEU A 516 -35.65 -4.00 -22.47
C LEU A 516 -34.73 -5.21 -22.70
N ASP A 517 -33.51 -4.98 -23.18
CA ASP A 517 -32.47 -6.02 -23.30
C ASP A 517 -32.14 -6.65 -21.93
N ARG A 518 -31.97 -5.82 -20.88
CA ARG A 518 -31.78 -6.32 -19.51
C ARG A 518 -32.97 -7.14 -19.03
N ILE A 519 -34.20 -6.71 -19.30
CA ILE A 519 -35.41 -7.44 -18.91
C ILE A 519 -35.45 -8.80 -19.60
N ASP A 520 -35.30 -8.85 -20.94
CA ASP A 520 -35.32 -10.08 -21.74
C ASP A 520 -34.33 -11.14 -21.23
N LYS A 521 -33.13 -10.72 -20.82
CA LYS A 521 -32.09 -11.62 -20.30
C LYS A 521 -32.27 -12.05 -18.83
N ASN A 522 -33.26 -11.50 -18.13
CA ASN A 522 -33.52 -11.80 -16.72
C ASN A 522 -34.95 -12.32 -16.46
N SER A 523 -35.87 -12.19 -17.41
CA SER A 523 -37.15 -12.89 -17.41
C SER A 523 -36.91 -14.40 -17.26
N HIS A 524 -37.57 -15.05 -16.29
CA HIS A 524 -37.48 -16.48 -15.96
C HIS A 524 -36.25 -16.96 -15.15
N HIS A 525 -35.33 -16.08 -14.76
CA HIS A 525 -34.23 -16.44 -13.85
C HIS A 525 -34.56 -16.11 -12.39
N HIS A 526 -34.68 -17.15 -11.55
CA HIS A 526 -34.86 -17.02 -10.08
C HIS A 526 -33.59 -16.55 -9.32
N GLN A 527 -32.50 -16.21 -10.03
CA GLN A 527 -31.16 -16.13 -9.45
C GLN A 527 -30.77 -14.81 -8.78
N LEU A 528 -31.59 -13.76 -8.84
CA LEU A 528 -31.32 -12.57 -8.03
C LEU A 528 -31.82 -12.83 -6.60
N GLU A 529 -31.12 -13.68 -5.84
CA GLU A 529 -31.34 -13.78 -4.40
C GLU A 529 -31.18 -12.40 -3.76
N ASN A 530 -31.95 -12.12 -2.71
CA ASN A 530 -31.85 -10.82 -2.03
C ASN A 530 -30.44 -10.67 -1.44
N PRO A 531 -29.81 -9.49 -1.54
CA PRO A 531 -28.74 -9.18 -0.60
C PRO A 531 -29.30 -9.39 0.81
N VAL A 532 -28.58 -10.14 1.64
CA VAL A 532 -29.01 -10.44 3.00
C VAL A 532 -29.05 -9.11 3.77
N GLU A 533 -30.25 -8.64 4.11
CA GLU A 533 -30.39 -7.46 4.97
C GLU A 533 -29.89 -7.81 6.37
N VAL A 534 -28.68 -7.35 6.68
CA VAL A 534 -28.15 -7.37 8.04
C VAL A 534 -28.60 -6.06 8.69
N HIS A 535 -29.52 -6.11 9.65
CA HIS A 535 -30.04 -4.90 10.31
C HIS A 535 -29.27 -4.48 11.58
N THR A 536 -28.37 -5.34 12.07
CA THR A 536 -27.61 -5.10 13.30
C THR A 536 -26.15 -4.81 13.00
N PRO A 537 -25.54 -3.79 13.64
CA PRO A 537 -24.11 -3.52 13.49
C PRO A 537 -23.28 -4.76 13.87
N PRO A 538 -22.37 -5.23 13.00
CA PRO A 538 -21.49 -6.36 13.33
C PRO A 538 -20.53 -6.05 14.49
N ASP A 539 -20.34 -7.00 15.39
CA ASP A 539 -19.42 -6.89 16.55
C ASP A 539 -17.95 -6.64 16.12
N CYS A 540 -17.58 -7.01 14.89
CA CYS A 540 -16.22 -6.83 14.39
C CYS A 540 -15.82 -5.35 14.23
N ILE A 541 -16.76 -4.41 14.23
CA ILE A 541 -16.48 -2.96 14.17
C ILE A 541 -15.60 -2.52 15.35
N ASP A 542 -15.79 -3.11 16.53
CA ASP A 542 -15.03 -2.76 17.75
C ASP A 542 -13.54 -3.12 17.65
N LYS A 543 -13.13 -3.88 16.63
CA LYS A 543 -11.71 -4.17 16.35
C LYS A 543 -11.00 -3.02 15.65
N LEU A 544 -11.73 -2.11 15.03
CA LEU A 544 -11.17 -0.99 14.29
C LEU A 544 -10.74 0.14 15.24
N PRO A 545 -9.60 0.81 14.98
CA PRO A 545 -9.20 1.97 15.75
C PRO A 545 -10.21 3.11 15.64
N ALA A 546 -10.11 4.06 16.58
CA ALA A 546 -10.89 5.29 16.54
C ALA A 546 -10.86 5.92 15.14
N ASN A 547 -12.04 6.33 14.67
CA ASN A 547 -12.32 6.91 13.35
C ASN A 547 -12.22 6.01 12.12
N HIS A 548 -11.57 4.84 12.17
CA HIS A 548 -11.44 3.97 10.97
C HIS A 548 -12.80 3.54 10.42
N PHE A 549 -13.72 3.15 11.30
CA PHE A 549 -15.08 2.81 10.87
C PHE A 549 -15.82 4.02 10.25
N LYS A 550 -15.68 5.22 10.83
CA LYS A 550 -16.28 6.44 10.28
C LYS A 550 -15.73 6.75 8.89
N THR A 551 -14.41 6.66 8.71
CA THR A 551 -13.74 6.84 7.41
C THR A 551 -14.16 5.76 6.40
N TYR A 552 -14.25 4.50 6.82
CA TYR A 552 -14.77 3.39 6.00
C TYR A 552 -16.17 3.68 5.47
N ARG A 553 -17.10 4.01 6.39
CA ARG A 553 -18.48 4.35 6.05
C ARG A 553 -18.53 5.54 5.09
N LEU A 554 -17.75 6.58 5.35
CA LEU A 554 -17.71 7.80 4.56
C LEU A 554 -17.21 7.53 3.13
N ILE A 555 -16.08 6.82 2.96
CA ILE A 555 -15.54 6.44 1.66
C ILE A 555 -16.59 5.64 0.88
N LYS A 556 -17.26 4.68 1.53
CA LYS A 556 -18.33 3.88 0.91
C LYS A 556 -19.46 4.78 0.40
N LYS A 557 -19.94 5.72 1.23
CA LYS A 557 -20.98 6.69 0.82
C LYS A 557 -20.53 7.56 -0.36
N PHE A 558 -19.32 8.12 -0.32
CA PHE A 558 -18.78 8.89 -1.44
C PHE A 558 -18.75 8.08 -2.74
N ARG A 559 -18.22 6.85 -2.71
CA ARG A 559 -18.12 6.01 -3.92
C ARG A 559 -19.48 5.59 -4.46
N ASN A 560 -20.47 5.46 -3.60
CA ASN A 560 -21.80 5.01 -3.96
C ASN A 560 -22.67 6.17 -4.44
N GLU A 561 -22.88 7.17 -3.59
CA GLU A 561 -23.86 8.23 -3.80
C GLU A 561 -23.39 9.23 -4.86
N ILE A 562 -22.12 9.67 -4.81
CA ILE A 562 -21.59 10.61 -5.81
C ILE A 562 -21.51 9.96 -7.20
N LYS A 563 -21.22 8.65 -7.27
CA LYS A 563 -21.21 7.90 -8.54
C LYS A 563 -22.58 7.92 -9.20
N GLN A 564 -23.65 7.71 -8.44
CA GLN A 564 -25.02 7.81 -8.96
C GLN A 564 -25.33 9.21 -9.48
N CYS A 565 -24.87 10.25 -8.78
CA CYS A 565 -25.07 11.63 -9.23
C CYS A 565 -24.46 11.87 -10.61
N TRP A 566 -23.13 11.69 -10.76
CA TRP A 566 -22.49 12.00 -12.04
C TRP A 566 -22.87 11.04 -13.17
N ALA A 567 -23.18 9.77 -12.87
CA ALA A 567 -23.68 8.79 -13.85
C ALA A 567 -25.04 9.17 -14.44
N SER A 568 -25.85 9.95 -13.73
CA SER A 568 -27.20 10.33 -14.17
C SER A 568 -27.22 11.44 -15.23
N PHE A 569 -26.09 12.11 -15.49
CA PHE A 569 -26.05 13.30 -16.34
C PHE A 569 -26.45 13.00 -17.79
N ASP A 570 -26.03 11.86 -18.36
CA ASP A 570 -26.33 11.52 -19.76
C ASP A 570 -27.85 11.44 -20.00
N TYR A 571 -28.59 10.80 -19.10
CA TYR A 571 -30.05 10.71 -19.17
C TYR A 571 -30.72 12.07 -18.92
N ILE A 572 -30.30 12.78 -17.87
CA ILE A 572 -30.89 14.08 -17.50
C ILE A 572 -30.69 15.12 -18.60
N LEU A 573 -29.58 15.06 -19.35
CA LEU A 573 -29.25 15.99 -20.42
C LEU A 573 -29.79 15.60 -21.80
N MET A 574 -30.48 14.46 -21.95
CA MET A 574 -31.09 14.09 -23.25
C MET A 574 -31.98 15.20 -23.82
N PRO A 575 -32.91 15.83 -23.06
CA PRO A 575 -33.76 16.89 -23.60
C PRO A 575 -32.97 18.13 -24.03
N PHE A 576 -31.88 18.44 -23.34
CA PHE A 576 -30.97 19.53 -23.70
C PHE A 576 -30.29 19.25 -25.04
N PHE A 577 -29.66 18.07 -25.20
CA PHE A 577 -28.97 17.73 -26.44
C PHE A 577 -29.92 17.57 -27.62
N MET A 578 -31.15 17.10 -27.40
CA MET A 578 -32.20 17.09 -28.43
C MET A 578 -32.56 18.52 -28.89
N ALA A 579 -32.68 19.48 -27.96
CA ALA A 579 -32.94 20.87 -28.31
C ALA A 579 -31.77 21.51 -29.07
N VAL A 580 -30.52 21.26 -28.66
CA VAL A 580 -29.32 21.73 -29.39
C VAL A 580 -29.26 21.09 -30.78
N SER A 581 -29.56 19.81 -30.91
CA SER A 581 -29.65 19.10 -32.19
C SER A 581 -30.68 19.75 -33.12
N LYS A 582 -31.87 20.06 -32.61
CA LYS A 582 -32.94 20.73 -33.39
C LYS A 582 -32.54 22.15 -33.80
N LEU A 583 -31.89 22.89 -32.92
CA LEU A 583 -31.43 24.27 -33.15
C LEU A 583 -30.37 24.36 -34.26
N THR A 584 -29.50 23.35 -34.34
CA THR A 584 -28.26 23.40 -35.13
C THR A 584 -28.30 22.48 -36.35
N GLY A 585 -29.16 21.46 -36.32
CA GLY A 585 -29.21 20.37 -37.29
C GLY A 585 -28.00 19.43 -37.19
N GLU A 586 -27.27 19.44 -36.07
CA GLU A 586 -26.24 18.43 -35.77
C GLU A 586 -26.89 17.23 -35.08
N LYS A 587 -26.41 16.00 -35.33
CA LYS A 587 -27.00 14.79 -34.74
C LYS A 587 -26.69 14.73 -33.24
N VAL A 588 -27.68 14.37 -32.40
CA VAL A 588 -27.50 14.20 -30.95
C VAL A 588 -26.30 13.29 -30.61
N LYS A 589 -26.15 12.18 -31.34
CA LYS A 589 -25.03 11.25 -31.18
C LYS A 589 -23.69 11.91 -31.48
N ASP A 590 -23.60 12.71 -32.53
CA ASP A 590 -22.37 13.41 -32.92
C ASP A 590 -22.00 14.49 -31.88
N ILE A 591 -22.98 15.23 -31.36
CA ILE A 591 -22.77 16.24 -30.31
C ILE A 591 -22.20 15.57 -29.07
N ASN A 592 -22.85 14.51 -28.61
CA ASN A 592 -22.39 13.80 -27.43
C ASN A 592 -21.01 13.17 -27.67
N GLN A 593 -20.79 12.46 -28.76
CA GLN A 593 -19.57 11.68 -28.92
C GLN A 593 -18.29 12.53 -29.14
N TYR A 594 -18.37 13.64 -29.88
CA TYR A 594 -17.16 14.26 -30.45
C TYR A 594 -16.87 15.70 -30.02
N TYR A 595 -17.84 16.45 -29.51
CA TYR A 595 -17.65 17.87 -29.22
C TYR A 595 -17.03 18.06 -27.83
N LEU A 596 -16.14 19.04 -27.71
CA LEU A 596 -15.63 19.57 -26.44
C LEU A 596 -16.58 20.64 -25.89
N ILE A 597 -16.41 21.06 -24.63
CA ILE A 597 -17.35 21.98 -23.97
C ILE A 597 -17.46 23.30 -24.74
N ASN A 598 -16.32 23.92 -25.06
CA ASN A 598 -16.30 25.20 -25.78
C ASN A 598 -16.88 25.08 -27.20
N GLU A 599 -16.83 23.89 -27.80
CA GLU A 599 -17.36 23.66 -29.12
C GLU A 599 -18.86 23.42 -29.10
N ILE A 600 -19.41 22.83 -28.04
CA ILE A 600 -20.86 22.79 -27.81
C ILE A 600 -21.37 24.24 -27.63
N LEU A 601 -20.64 25.09 -26.90
CA LEU A 601 -20.98 26.51 -26.76
C LEU A 601 -20.93 27.25 -28.11
N SER A 602 -19.90 27.05 -28.94
CA SER A 602 -19.85 27.60 -30.30
C SER A 602 -20.91 26.99 -31.22
N LEU A 603 -21.27 25.73 -31.04
CA LEU A 603 -22.35 25.10 -31.79
C LEU A 603 -23.70 25.77 -31.46
N ILE A 604 -23.95 26.07 -30.19
CA ILE A 604 -25.16 26.76 -29.72
C ILE A 604 -25.22 28.21 -30.23
N ASN A 605 -24.11 28.96 -30.10
CA ASN A 605 -24.09 30.39 -30.37
C ASN A 605 -23.84 30.72 -31.86
N ASP A 606 -22.93 30.00 -32.50
CA ASP A 606 -22.43 30.31 -33.84
C ASP A 606 -22.86 29.26 -34.89
N LYS A 607 -23.53 28.17 -34.47
CA LYS A 607 -23.87 27.01 -35.32
C LYS A 607 -22.66 26.38 -36.01
N LYS A 608 -21.48 26.53 -35.41
CA LYS A 608 -20.23 25.98 -35.92
C LYS A 608 -20.19 24.46 -35.71
N LYS A 609 -20.39 23.71 -36.79
CA LYS A 609 -20.29 22.24 -36.78
C LYS A 609 -18.87 21.77 -37.01
N LEU A 610 -18.51 20.65 -36.39
CA LEU A 610 -17.31 19.88 -36.73
C LEU A 610 -17.47 19.22 -38.10
N SER A 611 -16.40 19.26 -38.89
CA SER A 611 -16.28 18.50 -40.13
C SER A 611 -16.22 16.99 -39.86
N LEU A 612 -16.54 16.18 -40.87
CA LEU A 612 -16.40 14.72 -40.78
C LEU A 612 -14.96 14.29 -40.47
N LYS A 613 -13.96 15.04 -40.96
CA LYS A 613 -12.55 14.77 -40.69
C LYS A 613 -12.19 15.00 -39.22
N GLU A 614 -12.70 16.08 -38.61
CA GLU A 614 -12.50 16.36 -37.18
C GLU A 614 -13.16 15.28 -36.31
N LYS A 615 -14.41 14.90 -36.63
CA LYS A 615 -15.13 13.83 -35.93
C LYS A 615 -14.38 12.49 -36.02
N SER A 616 -13.93 12.10 -37.22
CA SER A 616 -13.18 10.85 -37.44
C SER A 616 -11.86 10.85 -36.69
N SER A 617 -11.09 11.94 -36.75
CA SER A 617 -9.79 12.04 -36.06
C SER A 617 -9.92 11.92 -34.55
N ARG A 618 -10.99 12.45 -33.95
CA ARG A 618 -11.26 12.36 -32.51
C ARG A 618 -11.75 11.00 -32.09
N ASN A 619 -12.59 10.37 -32.91
CA ASN A 619 -13.04 9.00 -32.67
C ASN A 619 -11.87 8.02 -32.63
N GLU A 620 -10.85 8.26 -33.47
CA GLU A 620 -9.67 7.43 -33.49
C GLU A 620 -8.83 7.67 -32.24
N LYS A 621 -8.19 8.85 -32.12
CA LYS A 621 -7.16 9.09 -31.10
C LYS A 621 -7.09 10.56 -30.67
N MET A 622 -7.03 10.79 -29.36
CA MET A 622 -6.87 12.11 -28.75
C MET A 622 -6.02 12.02 -27.49
N ILE A 623 -5.28 13.07 -27.15
CA ILE A 623 -4.56 13.13 -25.87
C ILE A 623 -4.71 14.52 -25.25
N PHE A 624 -5.10 14.57 -23.99
CA PHE A 624 -5.04 15.76 -23.13
C PHE A 624 -3.78 15.65 -22.28
N ILE A 625 -2.94 16.67 -22.28
CA ILE A 625 -1.71 16.72 -21.48
C ILE A 625 -1.82 17.92 -20.56
N PHE A 626 -1.74 17.68 -19.25
CA PHE A 626 -1.66 18.70 -18.24
C PHE A 626 -0.27 18.67 -17.59
N SER A 627 0.41 19.81 -17.62
CA SER A 627 1.70 19.96 -16.96
C SER A 627 1.86 21.38 -16.43
N ASN A 628 2.21 21.50 -15.15
CA ASN A 628 2.52 22.76 -14.48
C ASN A 628 1.45 23.85 -14.68
N GLY A 629 0.17 23.50 -14.55
CA GLY A 629 -0.94 24.46 -14.67
C GLY A 629 -1.31 24.81 -16.12
N SER A 630 -0.74 24.13 -17.12
CA SER A 630 -1.09 24.29 -18.52
C SER A 630 -1.71 23.01 -19.08
N SER A 631 -2.81 23.14 -19.81
CA SER A 631 -3.48 22.03 -20.50
C SER A 631 -3.36 22.20 -22.02
N SER A 632 -3.11 21.10 -22.72
CA SER A 632 -3.10 21.04 -24.18
C SER A 632 -3.79 19.78 -24.68
N VAL A 633 -4.36 19.84 -25.89
CA VAL A 633 -5.00 18.70 -26.54
C VAL A 633 -4.40 18.47 -27.91
N LYS A 634 -4.12 17.21 -28.26
CA LYS A 634 -3.71 16.80 -29.61
C LYS A 634 -4.61 15.68 -30.13
N PHE A 635 -4.64 15.50 -31.46
CA PHE A 635 -5.53 14.56 -32.14
C PHE A 635 -4.76 13.74 -33.19
N GLY A 636 -5.29 12.56 -33.53
CA GLY A 636 -4.77 11.69 -34.59
C GLY A 636 -3.34 11.22 -34.32
N ASP A 637 -2.51 11.15 -35.36
CA ASP A 637 -1.12 10.67 -35.26
C ASP A 637 -0.28 11.44 -34.24
N SER A 638 -0.52 12.76 -34.12
CA SER A 638 0.19 13.57 -33.13
C SER A 638 -0.15 13.17 -31.68
N ALA A 639 -1.35 12.63 -31.43
CA ALA A 639 -1.71 12.10 -30.12
C ALA A 639 -0.99 10.78 -29.82
N VAL A 640 -0.81 9.93 -30.83
CA VAL A 640 -0.04 8.67 -30.72
C VAL A 640 1.41 8.94 -30.37
N ASP A 641 2.02 9.88 -31.09
CA ASP A 641 3.42 10.23 -30.88
C ASP A 641 3.65 10.77 -29.46
N GLU A 642 2.74 11.57 -28.92
CA GLU A 642 2.85 12.03 -27.53
C GLU A 642 2.59 10.91 -26.51
N TYR A 643 1.61 10.04 -26.76
CA TYR A 643 1.35 8.90 -25.88
C TYR A 643 2.59 8.01 -25.71
N HIS A 644 3.25 7.66 -26.81
CA HIS A 644 4.46 6.83 -26.77
C HIS A 644 5.68 7.54 -26.17
N LYS A 645 5.72 8.88 -26.15
CA LYS A 645 6.75 9.64 -25.43
C LYS A 645 6.50 9.63 -23.93
N LEU A 646 5.24 9.72 -23.51
CA LEU A 646 4.86 9.87 -22.10
C LEU A 646 4.75 8.54 -21.38
N TYR A 647 4.38 7.47 -22.09
CA TYR A 647 4.10 6.18 -21.48
C TYR A 647 4.75 5.02 -22.22
N THR A 648 5.48 4.22 -21.45
CA THR A 648 5.98 2.91 -21.87
C THR A 648 5.53 1.92 -20.81
N ASP A 649 4.77 0.91 -21.25
CA ASP A 649 4.33 -0.17 -20.37
C ASP A 649 5.55 -0.99 -19.89
N LYS A 650 5.69 -1.13 -18.58
CA LYS A 650 6.78 -1.86 -17.91
C LYS A 650 6.27 -3.05 -17.08
N GLN A 651 4.97 -3.33 -17.04
CA GLN A 651 4.44 -4.38 -16.18
C GLN A 651 4.69 -5.74 -16.85
N GLU A 652 5.26 -6.74 -16.17
CA GLU A 652 5.37 -8.09 -16.78
C GLU A 652 4.22 -9.00 -16.36
N LYS A 653 3.60 -8.72 -15.21
CA LYS A 653 2.65 -9.61 -14.55
C LYS A 653 1.36 -8.88 -14.18
N LEU A 654 0.22 -9.53 -14.43
CA LEU A 654 -1.09 -9.06 -14.01
C LEU A 654 -1.39 -9.59 -12.60
N SER A 655 -1.29 -8.72 -11.60
CA SER A 655 -1.60 -9.05 -10.21
C SER A 655 -2.30 -7.87 -9.53
N GLY A 656 -3.26 -8.17 -8.66
CA GLY A 656 -4.01 -7.17 -7.91
C GLY A 656 -4.32 -7.64 -6.49
N SER A 657 -5.09 -6.86 -5.76
CA SER A 657 -5.56 -7.21 -4.42
C SER A 657 -6.77 -8.15 -4.52
N VAL A 658 -6.78 -9.20 -3.69
CA VAL A 658 -7.92 -10.12 -3.60
C VAL A 658 -9.00 -9.48 -2.74
N ALA A 659 -10.12 -9.12 -3.38
CA ALA A 659 -11.24 -8.43 -2.74
C ALA A 659 -12.30 -9.40 -2.16
N CYS A 660 -12.50 -10.54 -2.81
CA CYS A 660 -13.38 -11.61 -2.36
C CYS A 660 -12.83 -12.95 -2.85
N ARG A 661 -12.76 -13.95 -1.97
CA ARG A 661 -12.20 -15.27 -2.32
C ARG A 661 -13.24 -16.24 -2.89
N GLY A 662 -14.53 -16.03 -2.62
CA GLY A 662 -15.57 -17.02 -2.93
C GLY A 662 -15.28 -18.40 -2.32
N GLY A 663 -15.75 -19.47 -2.97
CA GLY A 663 -15.66 -20.85 -2.46
C GLY A 663 -14.39 -21.63 -2.82
N GLU A 664 -13.61 -21.18 -3.81
CA GLU A 664 -12.41 -21.88 -4.30
C GLU A 664 -11.23 -20.91 -4.50
N ASN A 665 -9.99 -21.33 -4.20
CA ASN A 665 -8.81 -20.45 -4.32
C ASN A 665 -8.33 -20.20 -5.76
N LYS A 666 -8.75 -21.03 -6.73
CA LYS A 666 -8.37 -20.89 -8.13
C LYS A 666 -9.60 -21.03 -9.02
N ILE A 667 -9.93 -19.95 -9.70
CA ILE A 667 -11.08 -19.91 -10.62
C ILE A 667 -10.55 -19.96 -12.04
N LYS A 668 -11.19 -20.80 -12.87
CA LYS A 668 -10.94 -20.88 -14.30
C LYS A 668 -12.20 -20.48 -15.05
N GLY A 669 -12.03 -19.71 -16.11
CA GLY A 669 -13.15 -19.31 -16.94
C GLY A 669 -12.70 -18.61 -18.20
N GLU A 670 -13.65 -18.39 -19.09
CA GLU A 670 -13.43 -17.62 -20.30
C GLU A 670 -13.60 -16.12 -19.99
N ALA A 671 -12.60 -15.32 -20.37
CA ALA A 671 -12.62 -13.88 -20.20
C ALA A 671 -13.71 -13.23 -21.05
N VAL A 672 -14.43 -12.30 -20.44
CA VAL A 672 -15.36 -11.39 -21.12
C VAL A 672 -14.94 -9.98 -20.75
N ILE A 673 -14.38 -9.25 -21.72
CA ILE A 673 -14.03 -7.84 -21.53
C ILE A 673 -15.31 -7.02 -21.52
N LEU A 674 -15.60 -6.44 -20.36
CA LEU A 674 -16.65 -5.45 -20.16
C LEU A 674 -15.99 -4.06 -20.08
N ARG A 675 -16.03 -3.30 -21.16
CA ARG A 675 -15.52 -1.92 -21.17
C ARG A 675 -16.43 -1.03 -20.34
N CYS A 676 -15.83 -0.32 -19.38
CA CYS A 676 -16.57 0.57 -18.49
C CYS A 676 -17.29 1.66 -19.30
N ASN A 677 -18.57 1.89 -19.01
CA ASN A 677 -19.49 2.84 -19.62
C ASN A 677 -19.80 2.56 -21.09
N ASP A 678 -19.40 1.42 -21.66
CA ASP A 678 -19.67 1.09 -23.07
C ASP A 678 -20.97 0.27 -23.20
N ALA A 679 -22.00 0.87 -23.77
CA ALA A 679 -23.32 0.24 -23.92
C ALA A 679 -23.30 -1.00 -24.83
N LEU A 680 -22.43 -1.05 -25.84
CA LEU A 680 -22.30 -2.21 -26.73
C LEU A 680 -21.59 -3.36 -26.01
N SER A 681 -20.49 -3.06 -25.32
CA SER A 681 -19.76 -4.03 -24.51
C SER A 681 -20.63 -4.61 -23.39
N LEU A 682 -21.49 -3.80 -22.76
CA LEU A 682 -22.46 -4.28 -21.78
C LEU A 682 -23.45 -5.27 -22.41
N LYS A 683 -23.98 -4.97 -23.59
CA LYS A 683 -24.89 -5.86 -24.31
C LYS A 683 -24.21 -7.18 -24.69
N GLU A 684 -22.98 -7.13 -25.19
CA GLU A 684 -22.17 -8.31 -25.51
C GLU A 684 -21.89 -9.15 -24.26
N ALA A 685 -21.55 -8.50 -23.14
CA ALA A 685 -21.30 -9.18 -21.87
C ALA A 685 -22.55 -9.86 -21.32
N ARG A 686 -23.73 -9.21 -21.39
CA ARG A 686 -25.02 -9.81 -21.02
C ARG A 686 -25.32 -11.08 -21.80
N LEU A 687 -25.02 -11.09 -23.10
CA LEU A 687 -25.18 -12.28 -23.93
C LEU A 687 -24.17 -13.37 -23.53
N ALA A 688 -22.91 -13.00 -23.29
CA ALA A 688 -21.85 -13.94 -22.98
C ALA A 688 -22.10 -14.72 -21.67
N VAL A 689 -22.56 -14.03 -20.62
CA VAL A 689 -22.83 -14.65 -19.30
C VAL A 689 -24.06 -15.55 -19.25
N MET A 690 -24.84 -15.62 -20.34
CA MET A 690 -25.90 -16.64 -20.47
C MET A 690 -25.31 -18.05 -20.53
N THR A 691 -24.02 -18.18 -20.86
CA THR A 691 -23.26 -19.43 -20.74
C THR A 691 -22.45 -19.39 -19.44
N PRO A 692 -22.52 -20.41 -18.56
CA PRO A 692 -21.73 -20.45 -17.33
C PRO A 692 -20.22 -20.42 -17.57
N GLY A 693 -19.45 -20.05 -16.53
CA GLY A 693 -17.98 -20.10 -16.58
C GLY A 693 -17.30 -18.86 -17.16
N LYS A 694 -17.96 -17.71 -17.19
CA LYS A 694 -17.38 -16.45 -17.65
C LYS A 694 -16.74 -15.66 -16.51
N ILE A 695 -15.54 -15.15 -16.75
CA ILE A 695 -14.85 -14.20 -15.86
C ILE A 695 -14.96 -12.82 -16.47
N ILE A 696 -15.56 -11.87 -15.74
CA ILE A 696 -15.69 -10.49 -16.20
C ILE A 696 -14.39 -9.76 -15.94
N ILE A 697 -13.83 -9.15 -16.98
CA ILE A 697 -12.64 -8.31 -16.88
C ILE A 697 -13.04 -6.91 -17.29
N THR A 698 -12.87 -5.94 -16.40
CA THR A 698 -13.30 -4.56 -16.62
C THR A 698 -12.34 -3.57 -15.98
N SER A 699 -12.36 -2.29 -16.34
CA SER A 699 -11.55 -1.32 -15.63
C SER A 699 -12.12 -1.09 -14.23
N MET A 700 -13.43 -0.86 -14.16
CA MET A 700 -14.21 -0.73 -12.92
C MET A 700 -15.63 -1.26 -13.15
N THR A 701 -16.24 -1.87 -12.14
CA THR A 701 -17.63 -2.34 -12.23
C THR A 701 -18.63 -1.19 -12.27
N GLN A 702 -19.78 -1.44 -12.90
CA GLN A 702 -20.85 -0.45 -13.10
C GLN A 702 -22.15 -0.93 -12.45
N PHE A 703 -22.98 0.00 -12.00
CA PHE A 703 -24.27 -0.37 -11.42
C PHE A 703 -25.22 -1.02 -12.44
N ASN A 704 -25.18 -0.59 -13.71
CA ASN A 704 -25.99 -1.16 -14.80
C ASN A 704 -25.52 -2.54 -15.30
N SER A 705 -24.40 -3.03 -14.76
CA SER A 705 -23.80 -4.34 -15.08
C SER A 705 -23.98 -5.38 -13.97
N LEU A 706 -24.79 -5.08 -12.94
CA LEU A 706 -24.99 -5.98 -11.81
C LEU A 706 -25.51 -7.36 -12.28
N ASP A 707 -26.44 -7.38 -13.24
CA ASP A 707 -26.98 -8.61 -13.83
C ASP A 707 -25.93 -9.45 -14.57
N VAL A 708 -24.88 -8.82 -15.11
CA VAL A 708 -23.74 -9.48 -15.72
C VAL A 708 -22.81 -10.03 -14.64
N ILE A 709 -22.51 -9.21 -13.64
CA ILE A 709 -21.59 -9.53 -12.55
C ILE A 709 -22.09 -10.76 -11.77
N VAL A 710 -23.35 -10.77 -11.36
CA VAL A 710 -23.93 -11.87 -10.55
C VAL A 710 -24.01 -13.22 -11.28
N LYS A 711 -23.94 -13.21 -12.62
CA LYS A 711 -23.92 -14.44 -13.45
C LYS A 711 -22.49 -14.92 -13.75
N SER A 712 -21.48 -14.14 -13.38
CA SER A 712 -20.07 -14.49 -13.61
C SER A 712 -19.52 -15.43 -12.53
N VAL A 713 -18.46 -16.17 -12.86
CA VAL A 713 -17.74 -17.02 -11.89
C VAL A 713 -16.58 -16.28 -11.21
N GLY A 714 -16.25 -15.08 -11.68
CA GLY A 714 -15.20 -14.24 -11.12
C GLY A 714 -15.11 -12.88 -11.81
N ILE A 715 -14.54 -11.91 -11.09
CA ILE A 715 -14.37 -10.54 -11.53
C ILE A 715 -12.90 -10.14 -11.41
N VAL A 716 -12.36 -9.54 -12.47
CA VAL A 716 -11.05 -8.91 -12.46
C VAL A 716 -11.23 -7.43 -12.82
N THR A 717 -10.68 -6.54 -11.99
CA THR A 717 -10.66 -5.10 -12.32
C THR A 717 -9.26 -4.53 -12.45
N ASP A 718 -9.06 -3.62 -13.39
CA ASP A 718 -7.81 -2.85 -13.51
C ASP A 718 -7.68 -1.85 -12.36
N GLU A 719 -8.80 -1.30 -11.92
CA GLU A 719 -8.89 -0.27 -10.90
C GLU A 719 -9.56 -0.78 -9.63
N GLY A 720 -9.30 -0.06 -8.54
CA GLY A 720 -9.97 -0.27 -7.27
C GLY A 720 -9.10 -0.98 -6.23
N GLY A 721 -9.20 -0.53 -4.98
CA GLY A 721 -8.72 -1.29 -3.82
C GLY A 721 -9.81 -2.22 -3.28
N VAL A 722 -9.54 -2.86 -2.14
CA VAL A 722 -10.50 -3.75 -1.46
C VAL A 722 -11.78 -3.04 -1.00
N LEU A 723 -11.82 -1.70 -1.03
CA LEU A 723 -12.98 -0.86 -0.72
C LEU A 723 -13.69 -0.32 -1.98
N SER A 724 -13.28 -0.77 -3.16
CA SER A 724 -13.88 -0.34 -4.42
C SER A 724 -15.29 -0.90 -4.58
N HIS A 725 -16.05 -0.28 -5.49
CA HIS A 725 -17.40 -0.76 -5.86
C HIS A 725 -17.41 -2.23 -6.31
N ALA A 726 -16.38 -2.67 -7.05
CA ALA A 726 -16.24 -4.06 -7.46
C ALA A 726 -16.04 -5.01 -6.28
N ALA A 727 -15.22 -4.60 -5.31
CA ALA A 727 -14.96 -5.35 -4.10
C ALA A 727 -16.21 -5.49 -3.20
N ILE A 728 -16.97 -4.40 -3.07
CA ILE A 728 -18.23 -4.38 -2.30
C ILE A 728 -19.25 -5.35 -2.90
N ILE A 729 -19.57 -5.21 -4.21
CA ILE A 729 -20.53 -6.11 -4.88
C ILE A 729 -20.05 -7.56 -4.81
N ALA A 730 -18.77 -7.81 -5.04
CA ALA A 730 -18.20 -9.15 -4.99
C ALA A 730 -18.42 -9.83 -3.62
N ARG A 731 -18.31 -9.09 -2.52
CA ARG A 731 -18.58 -9.60 -1.17
C ARG A 731 -20.08 -9.77 -0.92
N GLU A 732 -20.91 -8.81 -1.32
CA GLU A 732 -22.37 -8.90 -1.17
C GLU A 732 -22.97 -10.15 -1.85
N TYR A 733 -22.39 -10.58 -2.97
CA TYR A 733 -22.85 -11.74 -3.75
C TYR A 733 -21.92 -12.97 -3.67
N GLY A 734 -20.86 -12.93 -2.85
CA GLY A 734 -19.92 -14.06 -2.68
C GLY A 734 -19.11 -14.43 -3.93
N ILE A 735 -18.90 -13.49 -4.86
CA ILE A 735 -18.25 -13.72 -6.15
C ILE A 735 -16.73 -13.52 -6.02
N PRO A 736 -15.88 -14.47 -6.45
CA PRO A 736 -14.43 -14.28 -6.51
C PRO A 736 -14.01 -13.00 -7.23
N CYS A 737 -13.14 -12.19 -6.63
CA CYS A 737 -12.80 -10.87 -7.15
C CYS A 737 -11.35 -10.47 -6.86
N ILE A 738 -10.64 -10.06 -7.93
CA ILE A 738 -9.30 -9.45 -7.88
C ILE A 738 -9.42 -8.04 -8.45
N VAL A 739 -8.95 -7.04 -7.71
CA VAL A 739 -9.05 -5.62 -8.07
C VAL A 739 -7.67 -4.97 -8.16
N GLY A 740 -7.54 -3.90 -8.94
CA GLY A 740 -6.29 -3.13 -9.01
C GLY A 740 -5.19 -3.82 -9.81
N THR A 741 -5.53 -4.56 -10.86
CA THR A 741 -4.53 -5.23 -11.72
C THR A 741 -3.80 -4.30 -12.69
N GLY A 742 -4.29 -3.06 -12.85
CA GLY A 742 -3.70 -2.00 -13.68
C GLY A 742 -4.02 -2.12 -15.18
N LEU A 743 -3.76 -3.28 -15.79
CA LEU A 743 -3.75 -3.43 -17.26
C LEU A 743 -4.41 -4.72 -17.79
N SER A 744 -5.24 -5.41 -17.00
CA SER A 744 -5.92 -6.64 -17.46
C SER A 744 -6.83 -6.38 -18.67
N THR A 745 -7.58 -5.27 -18.72
CA THR A 745 -8.44 -4.98 -19.88
C THR A 745 -7.67 -4.68 -21.17
N GLN A 746 -6.40 -4.29 -21.05
CA GLN A 746 -5.54 -3.99 -22.20
C GLN A 746 -4.78 -5.24 -22.69
N ARG A 747 -4.55 -6.23 -21.82
CA ARG A 747 -3.76 -7.43 -22.13
C ARG A 747 -4.57 -8.68 -22.42
N ILE A 748 -5.76 -8.78 -21.85
CA ILE A 748 -6.63 -9.94 -22.01
C ILE A 748 -7.70 -9.61 -23.05
N GLN A 749 -8.07 -10.59 -23.87
CA GLN A 749 -9.11 -10.47 -24.87
C GLN A 749 -10.33 -11.33 -24.52
N SER A 750 -11.52 -10.91 -24.95
CA SER A 750 -12.72 -11.73 -24.78
C SER A 750 -12.54 -13.07 -25.50
N GLY A 751 -12.83 -14.17 -24.82
CA GLY A 751 -12.62 -15.53 -25.33
C GLY A 751 -11.35 -16.20 -24.78
N ASP A 752 -10.40 -15.44 -24.22
CA ASP A 752 -9.20 -16.01 -23.60
C ASP A 752 -9.59 -16.90 -22.41
N GLN A 753 -8.93 -18.04 -22.25
CA GLN A 753 -9.08 -18.84 -21.04
C GLN A 753 -8.19 -18.23 -19.95
N VAL A 754 -8.75 -17.83 -18.82
CA VAL A 754 -8.03 -17.16 -17.75
C VAL A 754 -8.11 -17.92 -16.42
N ILE A 755 -7.02 -17.82 -15.66
CA ILE A 755 -6.92 -18.34 -14.29
C ILE A 755 -6.77 -17.15 -13.35
N MET A 756 -7.67 -17.07 -12.37
CA MET A 756 -7.57 -16.19 -11.21
C MET A 756 -7.03 -16.98 -10.02
N CYS A 757 -5.89 -16.58 -9.46
CA CYS A 757 -5.28 -17.19 -8.28
C CYS A 757 -5.49 -16.29 -7.05
N LEU A 758 -6.44 -16.65 -6.19
CA LEU A 758 -6.87 -15.82 -5.06
C LEU A 758 -5.95 -15.95 -3.83
N ASP A 759 -4.93 -16.80 -3.90
CA ASP A 759 -3.85 -16.85 -2.90
C ASP A 759 -2.78 -15.80 -3.16
N SER A 760 -2.48 -15.52 -4.44
CA SER A 760 -1.44 -14.57 -4.86
C SER A 760 -1.98 -13.28 -5.46
N GLY A 761 -3.28 -13.20 -5.77
CA GLY A 761 -3.88 -12.07 -6.49
C GLY A 761 -3.53 -12.03 -7.97
N GLU A 762 -3.00 -13.12 -8.52
CA GLU A 762 -2.52 -13.19 -9.90
C GLU A 762 -3.62 -13.56 -10.89
N VAL A 763 -3.55 -12.95 -12.07
CA VAL A 763 -4.39 -13.27 -13.22
C VAL A 763 -3.47 -13.67 -14.37
N SER A 764 -3.78 -14.80 -15.02
CA SER A 764 -2.97 -15.30 -16.13
C SER A 764 -3.85 -15.86 -17.24
N VAL A 765 -3.43 -15.63 -18.49
CA VAL A 765 -4.03 -16.26 -19.67
C VAL A 765 -3.42 -17.65 -19.84
N MET A 766 -4.28 -18.65 -20.02
CA MET A 766 -3.87 -20.01 -20.38
C MET A 766 -3.52 -20.03 -21.87
N ASN A 767 -2.26 -20.32 -22.16
CA ASN A 767 -1.79 -20.57 -23.53
C ASN A 767 -2.36 -21.87 -24.11
#